data_AF-A0A196SAF1-F1
#
_entry.id   AF-A0A196SAF1-F1
#
_cell.length_a   1.000
_cell.length_b   1.000
_cell.length_c   1.000
_cell.angle_alpha   90.00
_cell.angle_beta   90.00
_cell.angle_gamma   90.00
#
_symmetry.space_group_name_H-M   'P 1'
#
loop_
_entity.id
_entity.type
_entity.pdbx_description
1 polymer ?
#
loop_
_entity_poly.entity_id
_entity_poly.type
_entity_poly.pdbx_seq_one_letter_code
_entity_poly.pdbx_strand_id
1 'polypeptide(L)'
;MCRYDRIGSARKSKKKEGFVYTIREGSATFSSVTNEIDVSIELSLVKATFTTLPDPLLQKYGVLIRVDNSEEGGGVVEQEVYFNSILIREDWMSFFLRFSLPETIQIGMFTGERPDDIVFMDLPQLSTVPDYQVRALLWRKIRICCTQFDLKDERYNREIRIRYETIQELISVCAAGDGDIFNFSDSLEDCLRMIGHILFRPLPFPQKVEYNALDIEMPFLDPDWDYLELVHEFFMKLITCPHIRIECIRQNITDAFLRNYLYLFLSQDIRERSMVRLVVHYLYGRLPRRRPLVRKVFAEMLSNVISLNSRVDGVDDILTVYNSIVCGFMLPIKEEHVHFLKHCILPLHKLSGLLEFASTLTRCVLLFVTRQPSLCVPVIQGIVHNWPKCNSQNEIVVLDELEKIIASVSHVAIAPVLGTLLAHLRHCIDNGTVLVVERVLKMWDNDEFAHLILYQEGNRQKNIEHAIIAQIAEANAYKLSFDKAKTTIELLGNDTDTTKEYLEASCWADVAKETEQYKHTVPWHFIQNGYSMDGTEAKNGEEKDNVVLQLNKLIKSIDQKGADTKTSTTLRFLVHLIGDIHQPLHNINYFSKQFPNGDTNGRDFKLQIREGNATVTKSLHFLTDQVFGNFSDVPNLPFNGEISDEIVNRAMEIEKMCDDMTLSGFEFNPQLWSEEAYKVGIEIYKSVQFMNILTEEQITYLQTLLQKQMCRAGKRLALTYSLVYNKFPPPSDFYLIMIVFVSLLCIVVLDEMYYGSSCSKQRKEYIGIESNKKKVKFDFGNSKV
;
A
#
# COMPACT_ATOMS: atom_id res chain seq x y z
N MET A 1 19.23 -28.96 -31.10
CA MET A 1 19.88 -30.26 -31.27
C MET A 1 21.24 -30.08 -31.94
N CYS A 2 22.19 -29.80 -31.05
CA CYS A 2 23.66 -29.83 -31.10
C CYS A 2 24.39 -29.63 -32.46
N ARG A 3 24.35 -28.42 -33.05
CA ARG A 3 25.15 -27.93 -34.20
C ARG A 3 25.24 -28.78 -35.49
N TYR A 4 24.65 -29.98 -35.57
CA TYR A 4 24.86 -30.89 -36.69
C TYR A 4 23.73 -30.96 -37.72
N ASP A 5 22.47 -30.71 -37.35
CA ASP A 5 21.37 -30.70 -38.33
C ASP A 5 21.40 -29.51 -39.32
N ARG A 6 22.26 -28.50 -39.09
CA ARG A 6 22.51 -27.40 -40.06
C ARG A 6 23.81 -27.56 -40.86
N ILE A 7 24.53 -28.68 -40.74
CA ILE A 7 25.71 -28.97 -41.57
C ILE A 7 25.40 -30.08 -42.59
N GLY A 8 24.12 -30.45 -42.76
CA GLY A 8 23.67 -31.31 -43.86
C GLY A 8 23.82 -30.72 -45.27
N SER A 9 24.38 -29.50 -45.45
CA SER A 9 24.64 -28.96 -46.80
C SER A 9 25.64 -27.80 -46.89
N ALA A 10 26.30 -27.39 -45.80
CA ALA A 10 27.13 -26.18 -45.81
C ALA A 10 28.62 -26.49 -45.59
N ARG A 11 29.39 -26.46 -46.68
CA ARG A 11 30.86 -26.29 -46.67
C ARG A 11 31.22 -25.14 -45.73
N LYS A 12 31.73 -25.42 -44.54
CA LYS A 12 32.30 -24.40 -43.66
C LYS A 12 33.74 -24.76 -43.32
N SER A 13 34.66 -24.21 -44.12
CA SER A 13 36.05 -24.07 -43.72
C SER A 13 36.11 -23.11 -42.52
N LYS A 14 36.59 -23.56 -41.36
CA LYS A 14 36.91 -22.66 -40.24
C LYS A 14 38.42 -22.56 -40.12
N LYS A 15 38.93 -21.32 -40.07
CA LYS A 15 40.33 -21.04 -39.72
C LYS A 15 40.43 -20.95 -38.19
N LYS A 16 41.25 -21.81 -37.58
CA LYS A 16 41.71 -21.66 -36.19
C LYS A 16 43.23 -21.83 -36.21
N GLU A 17 43.94 -20.73 -35.91
CA GLU A 17 45.39 -20.70 -35.64
C GLU A 17 46.28 -21.57 -36.58
N GLY A 18 46.24 -21.30 -37.88
CA GLY A 18 47.20 -21.88 -38.85
C GLY A 18 46.80 -23.17 -39.55
N PHE A 19 45.62 -23.74 -39.24
CA PHE A 19 45.05 -24.89 -39.96
C PHE A 19 43.70 -24.54 -40.59
N VAL A 20 43.48 -25.03 -41.81
CA VAL A 20 42.15 -25.08 -42.44
C VAL A 20 41.68 -26.52 -42.36
N TYR A 21 40.55 -26.74 -41.68
CA TYR A 21 39.94 -28.06 -41.58
C TYR A 21 38.53 -28.04 -42.16
N THR A 22 38.16 -29.13 -42.82
CA THR A 22 36.81 -29.37 -43.36
C THR A 22 36.32 -30.71 -42.83
N ILE A 23 35.12 -30.74 -42.24
CA ILE A 23 34.52 -31.97 -41.69
C ILE A 23 33.31 -32.32 -42.55
N ARG A 24 33.23 -33.56 -43.01
CA ARG A 24 32.15 -34.09 -43.84
C ARG A 24 31.82 -35.51 -43.42
N GLU A 25 30.55 -35.80 -43.10
CA GLU A 25 30.01 -37.18 -43.00
C GLU A 25 30.94 -38.18 -42.25
N GLY A 26 31.43 -37.79 -41.06
CA GLY A 26 32.31 -38.66 -40.25
C GLY A 26 33.80 -38.65 -40.62
N SER A 27 34.22 -37.91 -41.64
CA SER A 27 35.62 -37.65 -41.99
C SER A 27 36.04 -36.20 -41.73
N ALA A 28 37.31 -35.99 -41.37
CA ALA A 28 37.93 -34.67 -41.26
C ALA A 28 39.16 -34.57 -42.16
N THR A 29 39.18 -33.54 -43.00
CA THR A 29 40.33 -33.14 -43.80
C THR A 29 41.06 -32.00 -43.11
N PHE A 30 42.35 -32.20 -42.83
CA PHE A 30 43.24 -31.19 -42.27
C PHE A 30 44.22 -30.73 -43.34
N SER A 31 44.29 -29.42 -43.58
CA SER A 31 45.27 -28.80 -44.47
C SER A 31 46.11 -27.79 -43.71
N SER A 32 47.43 -27.89 -43.88
CA SER A 32 48.40 -26.95 -43.31
C SER A 32 48.42 -25.65 -44.12
N VAL A 33 48.59 -24.50 -43.45
CA VAL A 33 48.74 -23.18 -44.10
C VAL A 33 50.21 -22.72 -44.12
N THR A 34 51.17 -23.57 -43.72
CA THR A 34 52.59 -23.22 -43.73
C THR A 34 53.30 -23.73 -45.00
N ASN A 35 53.96 -22.78 -45.67
CA ASN A 35 54.42 -22.75 -47.06
C ASN A 35 55.43 -23.79 -47.57
N GLU A 36 55.60 -25.00 -47.01
CA GLU A 36 56.63 -25.92 -47.55
C GLU A 36 56.18 -27.33 -47.95
N ILE A 37 55.04 -27.88 -47.50
CA ILE A 37 54.47 -29.10 -48.10
C ILE A 37 52.95 -29.08 -47.91
N ASP A 38 52.19 -29.21 -49.00
CA ASP A 38 50.72 -29.27 -48.99
C ASP A 38 50.27 -30.67 -48.55
N VAL A 39 50.28 -30.90 -47.23
CA VAL A 39 49.84 -32.17 -46.64
C VAL A 39 48.37 -32.05 -46.28
N SER A 40 47.49 -32.59 -47.14
CA SER A 40 46.08 -32.80 -46.83
C SER A 40 45.89 -34.21 -46.28
N ILE A 41 45.50 -34.33 -45.01
CA ILE A 41 45.21 -35.63 -44.39
C ILE A 41 43.70 -35.75 -44.25
N GLU A 42 43.12 -36.79 -44.83
CA GLU A 42 41.72 -37.18 -44.63
C GLU A 42 41.67 -38.32 -43.60
N LEU A 43 41.00 -38.07 -42.47
CA LEU A 43 40.87 -39.04 -41.37
C LEU A 43 39.39 -39.41 -41.20
N SER A 44 39.08 -40.71 -41.20
CA SER A 44 37.79 -41.20 -40.73
C SER A 44 37.76 -41.11 -39.20
N LEU A 45 36.97 -40.18 -38.67
CA LEU A 45 36.92 -39.92 -37.23
C LEU A 45 36.09 -40.97 -36.50
N VAL A 46 35.07 -41.57 -37.14
CA VAL A 46 34.12 -42.51 -36.51
C VAL A 46 34.79 -43.80 -36.01
N LYS A 47 35.91 -44.24 -36.61
CA LYS A 47 36.69 -45.43 -36.20
C LYS A 47 38.05 -45.08 -35.56
N ALA A 48 38.28 -43.81 -35.24
CA ALA A 48 39.55 -43.34 -34.71
C ALA A 48 39.60 -43.37 -33.16
N THR A 49 40.70 -43.88 -32.61
CA THR A 49 41.05 -43.73 -31.21
C THR A 49 42.10 -42.64 -31.04
N PHE A 50 41.91 -41.80 -30.02
CA PHE A 50 42.78 -40.66 -29.73
C PHE A 50 43.42 -40.86 -28.37
N THR A 51 44.75 -40.99 -28.33
CA THR A 51 45.50 -41.20 -27.09
C THR A 51 46.63 -40.20 -26.97
N THR A 52 47.12 -39.98 -25.76
CA THR A 52 48.37 -39.24 -25.55
C THR A 52 49.55 -40.05 -26.09
N LEU A 53 50.58 -39.35 -26.59
CA LEU A 53 51.82 -40.02 -26.99
C LEU A 53 52.48 -40.71 -25.79
N PRO A 54 53.16 -41.85 -26.01
CA PRO A 54 53.83 -42.60 -24.95
C PRO A 54 55.09 -41.90 -24.41
N ASP A 55 55.69 -40.97 -25.16
CA ASP A 55 56.86 -40.19 -24.72
C ASP A 55 56.44 -39.00 -23.83
N PRO A 56 56.94 -38.88 -22.58
CA PRO A 56 56.58 -37.80 -21.65
C PRO A 56 56.82 -36.37 -22.15
N LEU A 57 57.82 -36.14 -23.01
CA LEU A 57 58.15 -34.82 -23.54
C LEU A 57 57.22 -34.43 -24.69
N LEU A 58 56.91 -35.40 -25.56
CA LEU A 58 56.02 -35.21 -26.71
C LEU A 58 54.54 -35.28 -26.31
N GLN A 59 54.22 -36.00 -25.23
CA GLN A 59 52.88 -36.09 -24.64
C GLN A 59 52.30 -34.70 -24.33
N LYS A 60 53.14 -33.73 -23.95
CA LYS A 60 52.71 -32.37 -23.59
C LYS A 60 52.04 -31.61 -24.74
N TYR A 61 52.39 -31.91 -25.99
CA TYR A 61 51.94 -31.17 -27.17
C TYR A 61 51.35 -32.05 -28.28
N GLY A 62 51.57 -33.36 -28.23
CA GLY A 62 51.15 -34.29 -29.28
C GLY A 62 49.95 -35.16 -28.94
N VAL A 63 49.22 -35.55 -29.97
CA VAL A 63 48.05 -36.45 -29.97
C VAL A 63 48.36 -37.58 -30.94
N LEU A 64 48.22 -38.83 -30.48
CA LEU A 64 48.28 -40.01 -31.33
C LEU A 64 46.87 -40.35 -31.80
N ILE A 65 46.66 -40.34 -33.12
CA ILE A 65 45.43 -40.75 -33.79
C ILE A 65 45.66 -42.15 -34.34
N ARG A 66 44.88 -43.14 -33.92
CA ARG A 66 44.90 -44.49 -34.50
C ARG A 66 43.58 -44.78 -35.17
N VAL A 67 43.58 -45.09 -36.45
CA VAL A 67 42.39 -45.49 -37.22
C VAL A 67 42.53 -46.95 -37.59
N ASP A 68 41.60 -47.77 -37.13
CA ASP A 68 41.55 -49.20 -37.46
C ASP A 68 40.61 -49.42 -38.66
N ASN A 69 41.20 -49.73 -39.82
CA ASN A 69 40.49 -49.96 -41.08
C ASN A 69 40.38 -51.46 -41.44
N SER A 70 40.57 -52.34 -40.45
CA SER A 70 40.65 -53.80 -40.65
C SER A 70 39.42 -54.42 -41.32
N GLU A 71 38.23 -53.83 -41.18
CA GLU A 71 36.99 -54.29 -41.84
C GLU A 71 36.93 -53.99 -43.35
N GLU A 72 37.70 -53.02 -43.85
CA GLU A 72 37.73 -52.60 -45.27
C GLU A 72 38.99 -53.12 -46.01
N GLY A 73 39.77 -54.00 -45.36
CA GLY A 73 41.03 -54.53 -45.90
C GLY A 73 42.23 -53.57 -45.76
N GLY A 74 42.08 -52.47 -45.01
CA GLY A 74 43.15 -51.53 -44.67
C GLY A 74 43.82 -51.87 -43.33
N GLY A 75 45.14 -51.67 -43.23
CA GLY A 75 45.88 -51.78 -41.97
C GLY A 75 45.57 -50.66 -40.97
N VAL A 76 46.08 -50.78 -39.75
CA VAL A 76 46.00 -49.72 -38.73
C VAL A 76 46.86 -48.53 -39.15
N VAL A 77 46.26 -47.35 -39.24
CA VAL A 77 46.96 -46.09 -39.54
C VAL A 77 47.17 -45.32 -38.24
N GLU A 78 48.42 -45.11 -37.85
CA GLU A 78 48.79 -44.26 -36.71
C GLU A 78 49.35 -42.93 -37.21
N GLN A 79 48.88 -41.82 -36.65
CA GLN A 79 49.37 -40.49 -37.00
C GLN A 79 49.50 -39.59 -35.78
N GLU A 80 50.64 -38.91 -35.68
CA GLU A 80 50.94 -37.98 -34.60
C GLU A 80 50.62 -36.54 -35.04
N VAL A 81 49.87 -35.82 -34.22
CA VAL A 81 49.51 -34.41 -34.45
C VAL A 81 49.99 -33.56 -33.28
N TYR A 82 50.76 -32.51 -33.57
CA TYR A 82 51.37 -31.63 -32.57
C TYR A 82 50.72 -30.25 -32.54
N PHE A 83 50.57 -29.69 -31.33
CA PHE A 83 49.92 -28.40 -31.10
C PHE A 83 50.85 -27.42 -30.39
N ASN A 84 50.66 -26.13 -30.68
CA ASN A 84 51.49 -25.04 -30.16
C ASN A 84 51.32 -24.77 -28.64
N SER A 85 50.30 -25.36 -28.01
CA SER A 85 50.01 -25.20 -26.59
C SER A 85 49.26 -26.41 -26.03
N ILE A 86 49.47 -26.69 -24.75
CA ILE A 86 48.77 -27.74 -23.99
C ILE A 86 47.25 -27.51 -24.02
N LEU A 87 46.82 -26.26 -23.83
CA LEU A 87 45.40 -25.89 -23.84
C LEU A 87 44.75 -26.16 -25.21
N ILE A 88 45.49 -25.85 -26.29
CA ILE A 88 45.05 -26.09 -27.67
C ILE A 88 44.97 -27.60 -27.93
N ARG A 89 45.98 -28.36 -27.51
CA ARG A 89 45.99 -29.83 -27.59
C ARG A 89 44.77 -30.42 -26.89
N GLU A 90 44.45 -29.97 -25.68
CA GLU A 90 43.32 -30.47 -24.89
C GLU A 90 41.95 -30.11 -25.50
N ASP A 91 41.83 -28.92 -26.09
CA ASP A 91 40.67 -28.51 -26.89
C ASP A 91 40.47 -29.41 -28.11
N TRP A 92 41.53 -29.65 -28.88
CA TRP A 92 41.46 -30.50 -30.06
C TRP A 92 41.24 -31.98 -29.71
N MET A 93 41.89 -32.47 -28.66
CA MET A 93 41.69 -33.83 -28.16
C MET A 93 40.24 -34.06 -27.73
N SER A 94 39.68 -33.13 -26.93
CA SER A 94 38.27 -33.18 -26.56
C SER A 94 37.35 -33.06 -27.77
N PHE A 95 37.71 -32.27 -28.77
CA PHE A 95 36.95 -32.13 -30.01
C PHE A 95 36.95 -33.44 -30.78
N PHE A 96 38.11 -34.03 -31.07
CA PHE A 96 38.23 -35.30 -31.79
C PHE A 96 37.49 -36.45 -31.11
N LEU A 97 37.62 -36.56 -29.79
CA LEU A 97 36.89 -37.54 -28.99
C LEU A 97 35.36 -37.37 -29.05
N ARG A 98 34.83 -36.18 -29.40
CA ARG A 98 33.40 -35.99 -29.65
C ARG A 98 32.98 -36.53 -31.03
N PHE A 99 33.85 -36.47 -32.03
CA PHE A 99 33.56 -36.89 -33.41
C PHE A 99 33.76 -38.38 -33.67
N SER A 100 34.58 -39.06 -32.87
CA SER A 100 34.69 -40.53 -32.95
C SER A 100 33.52 -41.28 -32.34
N LEU A 101 32.49 -40.58 -31.89
CA LEU A 101 31.35 -41.19 -31.24
C LEU A 101 30.31 -41.61 -32.29
N PRO A 102 29.76 -42.83 -32.21
CA PRO A 102 28.69 -43.28 -33.09
C PRO A 102 27.48 -42.32 -33.04
N GLU A 103 26.91 -42.01 -34.20
CA GLU A 103 25.72 -41.15 -34.32
C GLU A 103 24.45 -41.80 -33.71
N THR A 104 24.48 -43.09 -33.36
CA THR A 104 23.32 -43.99 -33.28
C THR A 104 22.36 -43.89 -32.08
N ILE A 105 22.54 -42.96 -31.13
CA ILE A 105 21.46 -42.74 -30.14
C ILE A 105 20.35 -41.92 -30.81
N GLN A 106 19.31 -42.62 -31.30
CA GLN A 106 18.07 -42.01 -31.78
C GLN A 106 17.41 -41.21 -30.64
N ILE A 107 16.99 -39.98 -30.94
CA ILE A 107 16.48 -39.00 -29.96
C ILE A 107 14.94 -39.00 -29.95
N GLY A 108 14.32 -40.11 -30.35
CA GLY A 108 12.86 -40.29 -30.39
C GLY A 108 12.33 -41.13 -29.23
N MET A 109 11.01 -41.13 -29.04
CA MET A 109 10.35 -42.02 -28.09
C MET A 109 10.49 -43.48 -28.56
N PHE A 110 11.24 -44.29 -27.81
CA PHE A 110 11.42 -45.70 -28.13
C PHE A 110 10.14 -46.49 -27.81
N THR A 111 9.40 -46.87 -28.86
CA THR A 111 8.15 -47.63 -28.79
C THR A 111 8.24 -48.82 -29.75
N GLY A 112 8.80 -49.95 -29.31
CA GLY A 112 8.98 -51.11 -30.20
C GLY A 112 9.77 -52.27 -29.59
N GLU A 113 10.08 -53.29 -30.41
CA GLU A 113 11.08 -54.32 -30.08
C GLU A 113 12.44 -53.66 -29.83
N ARG A 114 13.27 -54.25 -28.93
CA ARG A 114 14.62 -53.76 -28.64
C ARG A 114 15.37 -53.57 -29.97
N PRO A 115 15.71 -52.34 -30.38
CA PRO A 115 16.68 -52.18 -31.45
C PRO A 115 17.99 -52.76 -30.90
N ASP A 116 18.64 -53.63 -31.65
CA ASP A 116 19.93 -54.24 -31.27
C ASP A 116 21.00 -53.20 -30.89
N ASP A 117 20.78 -51.93 -31.24
CA ASP A 117 21.66 -50.78 -31.00
C ASP A 117 21.43 -49.99 -29.70
N ILE A 118 20.35 -50.22 -28.92
CA ILE A 118 20.17 -49.51 -27.64
C ILE A 118 20.87 -50.28 -26.51
N VAL A 119 22.20 -50.15 -26.45
CA VAL A 119 22.99 -50.58 -25.30
C VAL A 119 23.69 -49.36 -24.72
N PHE A 120 23.21 -48.87 -23.58
CA PHE A 120 23.99 -47.92 -22.79
C PHE A 120 25.21 -48.63 -22.22
N MET A 121 26.39 -48.22 -22.69
CA MET A 121 27.66 -48.57 -22.08
C MET A 121 27.75 -47.86 -20.73
N ASP A 122 28.18 -48.58 -19.69
CA ASP A 122 28.45 -47.98 -18.39
C ASP A 122 29.65 -47.04 -18.52
N LEU A 123 29.36 -45.74 -18.44
CA LEU A 123 30.36 -44.69 -18.60
C LEU A 123 31.06 -44.41 -17.25
N PRO A 124 32.39 -44.14 -17.24
CA PRO A 124 33.09 -43.77 -16.02
C PRO A 124 32.56 -42.45 -15.43
N GLN A 125 32.88 -42.20 -14.16
CA GLN A 125 32.54 -40.94 -13.51
C GLN A 125 33.43 -39.79 -14.02
N LEU A 126 32.89 -38.58 -14.11
CA LEU A 126 33.59 -37.40 -14.59
C LEU A 126 34.86 -37.08 -13.80
N SER A 127 34.88 -37.35 -12.49
CA SER A 127 36.04 -37.15 -11.60
C SER A 127 37.16 -38.18 -11.80
N THR A 128 36.88 -39.30 -12.47
CA THR A 128 37.83 -40.42 -12.61
C THR A 128 38.63 -40.38 -13.90
N VAL A 129 38.26 -39.51 -14.84
CA VAL A 129 38.91 -39.38 -16.15
C VAL A 129 39.81 -38.14 -16.22
N PRO A 130 40.88 -38.16 -17.02
CA PRO A 130 41.74 -36.99 -17.21
C PRO A 130 40.98 -35.78 -17.81
N ASP A 131 41.39 -34.56 -17.47
CA ASP A 131 40.76 -33.29 -17.88
C ASP A 131 40.42 -33.19 -19.39
N TYR A 132 41.29 -33.71 -20.25
CA TYR A 132 41.09 -33.67 -21.71
C TYR A 132 39.94 -34.58 -22.20
N GLN A 133 39.56 -35.61 -21.43
CA GLN A 133 38.44 -36.51 -21.73
C GLN A 133 37.12 -36.04 -21.11
N VAL A 134 37.17 -35.30 -20.00
CA VAL A 134 36.01 -34.84 -19.21
C VAL A 134 34.94 -34.20 -20.10
N ARG A 135 35.33 -33.30 -21.02
CA ARG A 135 34.39 -32.60 -21.90
C ARG A 135 33.76 -33.46 -22.98
N ALA A 136 34.45 -34.49 -23.47
CA ALA A 136 33.90 -35.46 -24.42
C ALA A 136 32.97 -36.44 -23.71
N LEU A 137 33.36 -36.87 -22.50
CA LEU A 137 32.54 -37.73 -21.64
C LEU A 137 31.25 -37.04 -21.20
N LEU A 138 31.31 -35.76 -20.80
CA LEU A 138 30.13 -34.95 -20.51
C LEU A 138 29.14 -34.96 -21.67
N TRP A 139 29.63 -34.82 -22.91
CA TRP A 139 28.77 -34.83 -24.09
C TRP A 139 28.07 -36.19 -24.28
N ARG A 140 28.76 -37.32 -24.02
CA ARG A 140 28.14 -38.66 -24.02
C ARG A 140 27.06 -38.79 -22.96
N LYS A 141 27.34 -38.32 -21.74
CA LYS A 141 26.37 -38.31 -20.62
C LYS A 141 25.15 -37.45 -20.95
N ILE A 142 25.33 -36.28 -21.56
CA ILE A 142 24.24 -35.42 -22.05
C ILE A 142 23.34 -36.16 -23.06
N ARG A 143 23.92 -36.93 -23.99
CA ARG A 143 23.12 -37.71 -24.95
C ARG A 143 22.30 -38.80 -24.28
N ILE A 144 22.86 -39.51 -23.29
CA ILE A 144 22.12 -40.48 -22.48
C ILE A 144 20.92 -39.79 -21.82
N CYS A 145 21.10 -38.60 -21.25
CA CYS A 145 20.00 -37.85 -20.65
C CYS A 145 18.91 -37.42 -21.64
N CYS A 146 19.24 -37.21 -22.91
CA CYS A 146 18.25 -36.81 -23.94
C CYS A 146 17.38 -37.96 -24.45
N THR A 147 17.65 -39.20 -24.05
CA THR A 147 16.88 -40.36 -24.52
C THR A 147 15.53 -40.47 -23.82
N GLN A 148 14.48 -40.78 -24.59
CA GLN A 148 13.11 -40.94 -24.10
C GLN A 148 12.69 -42.42 -24.12
N PHE A 149 12.26 -42.94 -22.97
CA PHE A 149 11.80 -44.31 -22.78
C PHE A 149 10.34 -44.31 -22.34
N ASP A 150 9.58 -45.32 -22.75
CA ASP A 150 8.26 -45.58 -22.15
C ASP A 150 8.45 -46.17 -20.75
N LEU A 151 8.04 -45.42 -19.71
CA LEU A 151 8.15 -45.85 -18.31
C LEU A 151 7.33 -47.10 -17.99
N LYS A 152 6.35 -47.45 -18.82
CA LYS A 152 5.54 -48.68 -18.63
C LYS A 152 6.27 -49.93 -19.11
N ASP A 153 7.33 -49.78 -19.88
CA ASP A 153 8.06 -50.90 -20.47
C ASP A 153 9.25 -51.32 -19.61
N GLU A 154 9.09 -52.41 -18.86
CA GLU A 154 10.12 -52.94 -17.96
C GLU A 154 11.43 -53.34 -18.66
N ARG A 155 11.42 -53.52 -19.99
CA ARG A 155 12.60 -53.95 -20.77
C ARG A 155 13.74 -52.93 -20.74
N TYR A 156 13.43 -51.66 -20.49
CA TYR A 156 14.36 -50.53 -20.47
C TYR A 156 14.72 -50.07 -19.04
N ASN A 157 14.34 -50.82 -18.00
CA ASN A 157 14.61 -50.45 -16.61
C ASN A 157 16.10 -50.20 -16.31
N ARG A 158 17.01 -50.94 -16.95
CA ARG A 158 18.47 -50.72 -16.82
C ARG A 158 18.87 -49.36 -17.42
N GLU A 159 18.42 -49.08 -18.63
CA GLU A 159 18.73 -47.86 -19.37
C GLU A 159 18.13 -46.62 -18.68
N ILE A 160 16.90 -46.74 -18.18
CA ILE A 160 16.25 -45.74 -17.34
C ILE A 160 17.10 -45.48 -16.09
N ARG A 161 17.55 -46.52 -15.38
CA ARG A 161 18.40 -46.35 -14.19
C ARG A 161 19.69 -45.61 -14.52
N ILE A 162 20.39 -45.99 -15.59
CA ILE A 162 21.61 -45.31 -16.05
C ILE A 162 21.34 -43.83 -16.35
N ARG A 163 20.21 -43.51 -16.98
CA ARG A 163 19.80 -42.12 -17.28
C ARG A 163 19.62 -41.29 -16.00
N TYR A 164 19.01 -41.86 -14.97
CA TYR A 164 18.83 -41.21 -13.67
C TYR A 164 20.15 -41.01 -12.93
N GLU A 165 20.96 -42.07 -12.83
CA GLU A 165 22.30 -42.04 -12.23
C GLU A 165 23.19 -40.98 -12.92
N THR A 166 23.08 -40.86 -14.24
CA THR A 166 23.84 -39.87 -15.02
C THR A 166 23.47 -38.44 -14.65
N ILE A 167 22.18 -38.08 -14.55
CA ILE A 167 21.80 -36.72 -14.11
C ILE A 167 22.20 -36.47 -12.66
N GLN A 168 22.04 -37.46 -11.77
CA GLN A 168 22.47 -37.35 -10.38
C GLN A 168 23.98 -37.08 -10.26
N GLU A 169 24.79 -37.71 -11.11
CA GLU A 169 26.21 -37.40 -11.20
C GLU A 169 26.45 -35.94 -11.65
N LEU A 170 25.73 -35.44 -12.66
CA LEU A 170 25.88 -34.05 -13.09
C LEU A 170 25.49 -33.05 -11.98
N ILE A 171 24.45 -33.36 -11.20
CA ILE A 171 24.05 -32.60 -10.01
C ILE A 171 25.18 -32.60 -8.98
N SER A 172 25.77 -33.77 -8.70
CA SER A 172 26.84 -33.90 -7.71
C SER A 172 28.10 -33.13 -8.12
N VAL A 173 28.45 -33.10 -9.41
CA VAL A 173 29.56 -32.27 -9.92
C VAL A 173 29.32 -30.78 -9.63
N CYS A 174 28.09 -30.28 -9.83
CA CYS A 174 27.76 -28.89 -9.48
C CYS A 174 27.87 -28.61 -7.97
N ALA A 175 27.61 -29.61 -7.13
CA ALA A 175 27.62 -29.50 -5.67
C ALA A 175 29.02 -29.68 -5.05
N ALA A 176 29.86 -30.54 -5.62
CA ALA A 176 31.18 -30.90 -5.11
C ALA A 176 32.26 -29.80 -5.32
N GLY A 177 31.95 -28.76 -6.10
CA GLY A 177 32.86 -27.64 -6.36
C GLY A 177 33.64 -27.76 -7.69
N ASP A 178 33.53 -28.88 -8.40
CA ASP A 178 34.17 -29.12 -9.70
C ASP A 178 33.41 -28.48 -10.89
N GLY A 179 32.73 -27.36 -10.65
CA GLY A 179 31.88 -26.69 -11.64
C GLY A 179 32.63 -26.01 -12.79
N ASP A 180 33.96 -26.01 -12.79
CA ASP A 180 34.78 -25.36 -13.82
C ASP A 180 34.59 -25.94 -15.22
N ILE A 181 34.20 -27.22 -15.32
CA ILE A 181 33.77 -27.86 -16.56
C ILE A 181 32.66 -27.08 -17.30
N PHE A 182 31.80 -26.39 -16.55
CA PHE A 182 30.69 -25.60 -17.10
C PHE A 182 31.08 -24.15 -17.41
N ASN A 183 32.31 -23.72 -17.09
CA ASN A 183 32.82 -22.39 -17.48
C ASN A 183 33.18 -22.30 -18.97
N PHE A 184 33.27 -23.45 -19.66
CA PHE A 184 33.46 -23.50 -21.11
C PHE A 184 32.13 -23.27 -21.84
N SER A 185 32.10 -22.30 -22.75
CA SER A 185 30.84 -21.86 -23.39
C SER A 185 30.11 -23.00 -24.12
N ASP A 186 30.82 -23.87 -24.84
CA ASP A 186 30.18 -24.98 -25.57
C ASP A 186 29.57 -26.02 -24.60
N SER A 187 30.21 -26.29 -23.46
CA SER A 187 29.73 -27.27 -22.46
C SER A 187 28.44 -26.81 -21.77
N LEU A 188 28.39 -25.54 -21.34
CA LEU A 188 27.18 -24.98 -20.70
C LEU A 188 26.04 -24.87 -21.70
N GLU A 189 26.32 -24.46 -22.94
CA GLU A 189 25.32 -24.41 -24.00
C GLU A 189 24.72 -25.81 -24.28
N ASP A 190 25.55 -26.85 -24.33
CA ASP A 190 25.09 -28.23 -24.50
C ASP A 190 24.21 -28.71 -23.33
N CYS A 191 24.57 -28.37 -22.08
CA CYS A 191 23.74 -28.66 -20.91
C CYS A 191 22.38 -27.94 -20.95
N LEU A 192 22.35 -26.67 -21.34
CA LEU A 192 21.10 -25.92 -21.48
C LEU A 192 20.23 -26.45 -22.61
N ARG A 193 20.83 -26.92 -23.72
CA ARG A 193 20.09 -27.59 -24.80
C ARG A 193 19.47 -28.91 -24.33
N MET A 194 20.19 -29.69 -23.53
CA MET A 194 19.67 -30.91 -22.91
C MET A 194 18.44 -30.61 -22.05
N ILE A 195 18.58 -29.64 -21.14
CA ILE A 195 17.48 -29.19 -20.26
C ILE A 195 16.29 -28.73 -21.10
N GLY A 196 16.52 -27.89 -22.12
CA GLY A 196 15.45 -27.40 -22.98
C GLY A 196 14.79 -28.50 -23.82
N HIS A 197 15.54 -29.51 -24.24
CA HIS A 197 15.00 -30.66 -24.97
C HIS A 197 14.08 -31.52 -24.11
N ILE A 198 14.42 -31.72 -22.84
CA ILE A 198 13.63 -32.54 -21.92
C ILE A 198 12.42 -31.75 -21.38
N LEU A 199 12.62 -30.51 -20.96
CA LEU A 199 11.58 -29.73 -20.29
C LEU A 199 10.59 -29.05 -21.24
N PHE A 200 11.03 -28.55 -22.40
CA PHE A 200 10.17 -27.76 -23.31
C PHE A 200 9.34 -28.66 -24.23
N ARG A 201 8.49 -29.46 -23.59
CA ARG A 201 7.53 -30.37 -24.21
C ARG A 201 6.13 -29.73 -24.26
N PRO A 202 5.25 -30.20 -25.16
CA PRO A 202 3.82 -29.92 -25.03
C PRO A 202 3.35 -30.40 -23.66
N LEU A 203 2.77 -29.50 -22.86
CA LEU A 203 2.30 -29.83 -21.53
C LEU A 203 1.16 -30.86 -21.62
N PRO A 204 1.18 -31.93 -20.81
CA PRO A 204 0.15 -32.94 -20.85
C PRO A 204 -1.21 -32.34 -20.48
N PHE A 205 -2.24 -32.66 -21.27
CA PHE A 205 -3.62 -32.35 -20.95
C PHE A 205 -4.33 -33.67 -20.62
N PRO A 206 -4.86 -33.85 -19.39
CA PRO A 206 -5.60 -35.05 -19.05
C PRO A 206 -6.84 -35.13 -19.95
N GLN A 207 -7.00 -36.25 -20.64
CA GLN A 207 -8.16 -36.49 -21.51
C GLN A 207 -9.45 -36.72 -20.72
N LYS A 208 -9.32 -37.12 -19.45
CA LYS A 208 -10.43 -37.32 -18.50
C LYS A 208 -10.01 -36.77 -17.15
N VAL A 209 -10.94 -36.10 -16.49
CA VAL A 209 -10.83 -35.75 -15.07
C VAL A 209 -11.12 -37.00 -14.26
N GLU A 210 -10.18 -37.39 -13.41
CA GLU A 210 -10.35 -38.52 -12.50
C GLU A 210 -10.89 -38.02 -11.17
N TYR A 211 -11.80 -38.77 -10.55
CA TYR A 211 -12.38 -38.46 -9.25
C TYR A 211 -12.04 -39.58 -8.27
N ASN A 212 -11.72 -39.23 -7.04
CA ASN A 212 -11.53 -40.21 -5.98
C ASN A 212 -12.87 -40.76 -5.46
N ALA A 213 -12.83 -41.70 -4.50
CA ALA A 213 -14.04 -42.31 -3.93
C ALA A 213 -14.98 -41.34 -3.18
N LEU A 214 -14.58 -40.07 -3.00
CA LEU A 214 -15.35 -38.98 -2.39
C LEU A 214 -15.84 -37.95 -3.43
N ASP A 215 -15.78 -38.29 -4.72
CA ASP A 215 -16.11 -37.39 -5.84
C ASP A 215 -15.26 -36.10 -5.88
N ILE A 216 -14.04 -36.14 -5.32
CA ILE A 216 -13.07 -35.04 -5.39
C ILE A 216 -12.16 -35.29 -6.59
N GLU A 217 -12.03 -34.27 -7.44
CA GLU A 217 -11.12 -34.26 -8.59
C GLU A 217 -9.68 -34.54 -8.15
N MET A 218 -9.07 -35.56 -8.75
CA MET A 218 -7.69 -35.93 -8.51
C MET A 218 -6.78 -35.01 -9.33
N PRO A 219 -5.77 -34.38 -8.70
CA PRO A 219 -4.84 -33.53 -9.43
C PRO A 219 -4.04 -34.38 -10.43
N PHE A 220 -3.83 -33.84 -11.62
CA PHE A 220 -2.96 -34.46 -12.60
C PHE A 220 -1.53 -34.51 -12.07
N LEU A 221 -0.91 -35.69 -12.16
CA LEU A 221 0.50 -35.92 -11.82
C LEU A 221 1.21 -36.43 -13.06
N ASP A 222 2.29 -35.74 -13.46
CA ASP A 222 3.08 -36.17 -14.62
C ASP A 222 3.78 -37.51 -14.31
N PRO A 223 3.59 -38.56 -15.14
CA PRO A 223 4.23 -39.86 -14.95
C PRO A 223 5.77 -39.77 -15.01
N ASP A 224 6.32 -38.85 -15.79
CA ASP A 224 7.78 -38.67 -15.94
C ASP A 224 8.40 -37.81 -14.83
N TRP A 225 7.61 -37.45 -13.80
CA TRP A 225 8.00 -36.48 -12.77
C TRP A 225 9.35 -36.78 -12.13
N ASP A 226 9.63 -38.02 -11.73
CA ASP A 226 10.86 -38.36 -11.03
C ASP A 226 12.11 -38.00 -11.85
N TYR A 227 12.03 -38.05 -13.19
CA TYR A 227 13.13 -37.60 -14.04
C TYR A 227 13.12 -36.09 -14.24
N LEU A 228 11.93 -35.50 -14.44
CA LEU A 228 11.77 -34.06 -14.64
C LEU A 228 12.25 -33.26 -13.42
N GLU A 229 11.98 -33.75 -12.21
CA GLU A 229 12.45 -33.19 -10.95
C GLU A 229 13.97 -33.06 -10.94
N LEU A 230 14.68 -34.12 -11.34
CA LEU A 230 16.14 -34.13 -11.40
C LEU A 230 16.68 -33.16 -12.45
N VAL A 231 16.00 -33.01 -13.59
CA VAL A 231 16.40 -32.04 -14.62
C VAL A 231 16.21 -30.60 -14.14
N HIS A 232 15.11 -30.31 -13.44
CA HIS A 232 14.88 -29.02 -12.79
C HIS A 232 15.90 -28.75 -11.69
N GLU A 233 16.21 -29.75 -10.85
CA GLU A 233 17.24 -29.65 -9.83
C GLU A 233 18.61 -29.40 -10.46
N PHE A 234 18.99 -30.15 -11.49
CA PHE A 234 20.24 -29.93 -12.21
C PHE A 234 20.34 -28.51 -12.76
N PHE A 235 19.26 -28.01 -13.38
CA PHE A 235 19.24 -26.63 -13.86
C PHE A 235 19.39 -25.63 -12.72
N MET A 236 18.70 -25.83 -11.60
CA MET A 236 18.87 -25.02 -10.39
C MET A 236 20.33 -25.00 -9.93
N LYS A 237 20.97 -26.18 -9.81
CA LYS A 237 22.35 -26.29 -9.34
C LYS A 237 23.32 -25.60 -10.30
N LEU A 238 23.13 -25.70 -11.61
CA LEU A 238 23.90 -24.93 -12.60
C LEU A 238 23.78 -23.41 -12.36
N ILE A 239 22.57 -22.91 -12.11
CA ILE A 239 22.34 -21.47 -11.88
C ILE A 239 22.61 -21.01 -10.45
N THR A 240 22.94 -21.88 -9.51
CA THR A 240 23.36 -21.51 -8.14
C THR A 240 24.82 -21.84 -7.86
N CYS A 241 25.48 -22.62 -8.73
CA CYS A 241 26.87 -23.03 -8.56
C CYS A 241 27.78 -21.79 -8.48
N PRO A 242 28.59 -21.66 -7.40
CA PRO A 242 29.46 -20.49 -7.20
C PRO A 242 30.67 -20.49 -8.13
N HIS A 243 31.12 -21.66 -8.60
CA HIS A 243 32.28 -21.82 -9.48
C HIS A 243 31.99 -21.40 -10.93
N ILE A 244 30.71 -21.40 -11.34
CA ILE A 244 30.33 -20.98 -12.68
C ILE A 244 30.26 -19.45 -12.74
N ARG A 245 31.10 -18.85 -13.60
CA ARG A 245 31.15 -17.41 -13.84
C ARG A 245 29.81 -16.90 -14.36
N ILE A 246 29.34 -15.79 -13.78
CA ILE A 246 28.03 -15.22 -14.13
C ILE A 246 27.98 -14.76 -15.59
N GLU A 247 29.11 -14.35 -16.17
CA GLU A 247 29.23 -13.99 -17.59
C GLU A 247 28.89 -15.17 -18.50
N CYS A 248 29.30 -16.38 -18.15
CA CYS A 248 29.01 -17.59 -18.92
C CYS A 248 27.50 -17.88 -18.92
N ILE A 249 26.86 -17.78 -17.75
CA ILE A 249 25.41 -17.96 -17.62
C ILE A 249 24.65 -16.88 -18.42
N ARG A 250 25.08 -15.62 -18.33
CA ARG A 250 24.46 -14.49 -19.05
C ARG A 250 24.54 -14.64 -20.57
N GLN A 251 25.65 -15.18 -21.09
CA GLN A 251 25.85 -15.37 -22.53
C GLN A 251 25.07 -16.56 -23.07
N ASN A 252 24.97 -17.66 -22.31
CA ASN A 252 24.36 -18.90 -22.79
C ASN A 252 22.84 -18.98 -22.54
N ILE A 253 22.30 -18.34 -21.50
CA ILE A 253 20.84 -18.26 -21.31
C ILE A 253 20.24 -17.21 -22.26
N THR A 254 19.66 -17.73 -23.34
CA THR A 254 18.98 -16.94 -24.37
C THR A 254 17.59 -16.49 -23.93
N ASP A 255 17.06 -15.44 -24.57
CA ASP A 255 15.69 -14.97 -24.33
C ASP A 255 14.64 -16.05 -24.69
N ALA A 256 14.90 -16.83 -25.74
CA ALA A 256 14.03 -17.93 -26.15
C ALA A 256 13.99 -19.05 -25.10
N PHE A 257 15.16 -19.43 -24.56
CA PHE A 257 15.23 -20.42 -23.49
C PHE A 257 14.47 -19.95 -22.24
N LEU A 258 14.72 -18.71 -21.80
CA LEU A 258 14.05 -18.16 -20.63
C LEU A 258 12.54 -18.07 -20.81
N ARG A 259 12.08 -17.64 -21.99
CA ARG A 259 10.66 -17.58 -22.34
C ARG A 259 10.02 -18.97 -22.26
N ASN A 260 10.61 -19.98 -22.88
CA ASN A 260 10.07 -21.34 -22.86
C ASN A 260 10.02 -21.92 -21.44
N TYR A 261 11.04 -21.64 -20.62
CA TYR A 261 11.05 -22.06 -19.22
C TYR A 261 9.95 -21.40 -18.40
N LEU A 262 9.66 -20.11 -18.63
CA LEU A 262 8.55 -19.41 -17.96
C LEU A 262 7.18 -19.99 -18.35
N TYR A 263 7.00 -20.47 -19.59
CA TYR A 263 5.73 -21.11 -19.99
C TYR A 263 5.45 -22.44 -19.27
N LEU A 264 6.44 -23.03 -18.59
CA LEU A 264 6.22 -24.20 -17.73
C LEU A 264 5.38 -23.88 -16.49
N PHE A 265 5.17 -22.61 -16.13
CA PHE A 265 4.16 -22.25 -15.12
C PHE A 265 2.75 -22.72 -15.50
N LEU A 266 2.47 -22.96 -16.78
CA LEU A 266 1.17 -23.50 -17.23
C LEU A 266 1.05 -25.02 -17.07
N SER A 267 2.06 -25.70 -16.50
CA SER A 267 1.97 -27.14 -16.22
C SER A 267 0.84 -27.39 -15.23
N GLN A 268 0.07 -28.46 -15.44
CA GLN A 268 -0.99 -28.87 -14.51
C GLN A 268 -0.45 -29.54 -13.26
N ASP A 269 0.78 -30.08 -13.32
CA ASP A 269 1.44 -30.66 -12.17
C ASP A 269 1.99 -29.57 -11.23
N ILE A 270 1.45 -29.52 -10.01
CA ILE A 270 1.85 -28.55 -8.97
C ILE A 270 3.31 -28.68 -8.55
N ARG A 271 3.90 -29.88 -8.68
CA ARG A 271 5.30 -30.15 -8.35
C ARG A 271 6.23 -29.47 -9.36
N GLU A 272 5.89 -29.54 -10.65
CA GLU A 272 6.64 -28.86 -11.72
C GLU A 272 6.56 -27.35 -11.54
N ARG A 273 5.36 -26.81 -11.28
CA ARG A 273 5.19 -25.38 -11.01
C ARG A 273 6.01 -24.91 -9.80
N SER A 274 6.09 -25.71 -8.74
CA SER A 274 6.88 -25.40 -7.55
C SER A 274 8.38 -25.31 -7.85
N MET A 275 8.92 -26.20 -8.68
CA MET A 275 10.32 -26.16 -9.12
C MET A 275 10.59 -24.97 -10.04
N VAL A 276 9.69 -24.72 -11.00
CA VAL A 276 9.78 -23.56 -11.91
C VAL A 276 9.75 -22.25 -11.11
N ARG A 277 8.85 -22.12 -10.14
CA ARG A 277 8.75 -20.97 -9.22
C ARG A 277 10.10 -20.67 -8.55
N LEU A 278 10.72 -21.68 -7.96
CA LEU A 278 11.98 -21.53 -7.25
C LEU A 278 13.14 -21.17 -8.20
N VAL A 279 13.26 -21.85 -9.34
CA VAL A 279 14.29 -21.57 -10.35
C VAL A 279 14.14 -20.15 -10.93
N VAL A 280 12.92 -19.73 -11.27
CA VAL A 280 12.66 -18.40 -11.84
C VAL A 280 12.99 -17.29 -10.83
N HIS A 281 12.74 -17.50 -9.54
CA HIS A 281 13.16 -16.57 -8.49
C HIS A 281 14.68 -16.34 -8.51
N TYR A 282 15.49 -17.41 -8.57
CA TYR A 282 16.95 -17.31 -8.69
C TYR A 282 17.38 -16.65 -10.01
N LEU A 283 16.78 -17.03 -11.14
CA LEU A 283 17.08 -16.43 -12.45
C LEU A 283 16.82 -14.92 -12.44
N TYR A 284 15.70 -14.47 -11.85
CA TYR A 284 15.35 -13.06 -11.74
C TYR A 284 16.37 -12.26 -10.91
N GLY A 285 16.87 -12.86 -9.82
CA GLY A 285 17.93 -12.30 -8.99
C GLY A 285 19.27 -12.21 -9.73
N ARG A 286 19.71 -13.31 -10.36
CA ARG A 286 21.05 -13.47 -10.97
C ARG A 286 21.19 -12.78 -12.33
N LEU A 287 20.08 -12.56 -13.06
CA LEU A 287 20.07 -11.96 -14.41
C LEU A 287 19.32 -10.60 -14.49
N PRO A 288 19.84 -9.51 -13.92
CA PRO A 288 19.17 -8.20 -13.92
C PRO A 288 18.76 -7.69 -15.31
N ARG A 289 19.59 -7.92 -16.34
CA ARG A 289 19.32 -7.47 -17.72
C ARG A 289 18.11 -8.19 -18.36
N ARG A 290 17.72 -9.36 -17.87
CA ARG A 290 16.60 -10.16 -18.39
C ARG A 290 15.28 -9.92 -17.63
N ARG A 291 15.29 -9.17 -16.52
CA ARG A 291 14.08 -8.85 -15.74
C ARG A 291 12.93 -8.25 -16.56
N PRO A 292 13.18 -7.35 -17.55
CA PRO A 292 12.09 -6.85 -18.40
C PRO A 292 11.40 -7.95 -19.22
N LEU A 293 12.16 -8.95 -19.71
CA LEU A 293 11.60 -10.08 -20.43
C LEU A 293 10.70 -10.92 -19.51
N VAL A 294 11.15 -11.24 -18.29
CA VAL A 294 10.34 -12.01 -17.33
C VAL A 294 9.01 -11.31 -17.06
N ARG A 295 9.04 -10.00 -16.75
CA ARG A 295 7.81 -9.20 -16.52
C ARG A 295 6.90 -9.18 -17.76
N LYS A 296 7.48 -9.06 -18.96
CA LYS A 296 6.73 -9.10 -20.22
C LYS A 296 6.04 -10.44 -20.44
N VAL A 297 6.74 -11.56 -20.22
CA VAL A 297 6.16 -12.91 -20.38
C VAL A 297 5.06 -13.14 -19.33
N PHE A 298 5.25 -12.73 -18.08
CA PHE A 298 4.18 -12.78 -17.07
C PHE A 298 2.96 -11.96 -17.49
N ALA A 299 3.15 -10.75 -18.03
CA ALA A 299 2.04 -9.93 -18.53
C ALA A 299 1.28 -10.63 -19.67
N GLU A 300 2.00 -11.22 -20.62
CA GLU A 300 1.42 -11.99 -21.74
C GLU A 300 0.62 -13.19 -21.23
N MET A 301 1.17 -13.97 -20.29
CA MET A 301 0.51 -15.14 -19.71
C MET A 301 -0.77 -14.76 -18.94
N LEU A 302 -0.68 -13.78 -18.04
CA LEU A 302 -1.84 -13.31 -17.28
C LEU A 302 -2.92 -12.70 -18.18
N SER A 303 -2.52 -11.91 -19.20
CA SER A 303 -3.47 -11.33 -20.17
C SER A 303 -4.21 -12.41 -20.97
N ASN A 304 -3.53 -13.50 -21.33
CA ASN A 304 -4.15 -14.64 -22.00
C ASN A 304 -5.15 -15.35 -21.08
N VAL A 305 -4.80 -15.60 -19.81
CA VAL A 305 -5.71 -16.18 -18.82
C VAL A 305 -6.95 -15.30 -18.65
N ILE A 306 -6.75 -13.98 -18.52
CA ILE A 306 -7.82 -12.97 -18.40
C ILE A 306 -8.76 -12.98 -19.60
N SER A 307 -8.23 -13.21 -20.81
CA SER A 307 -9.01 -13.18 -22.05
C SER A 307 -9.78 -14.47 -22.31
N LEU A 308 -9.19 -15.62 -21.95
CA LEU A 308 -9.76 -16.95 -22.22
C LEU A 308 -10.72 -17.41 -21.11
N ASN A 309 -10.54 -16.94 -19.87
CA ASN A 309 -11.38 -17.26 -18.71
C ASN A 309 -11.69 -18.76 -18.51
N SER A 310 -10.79 -19.64 -18.93
CA SER A 310 -11.05 -21.09 -18.99
C SER A 310 -10.03 -21.95 -18.24
N ARG A 311 -8.86 -21.39 -17.85
CA ARG A 311 -7.80 -22.07 -17.08
C ARG A 311 -7.00 -21.03 -16.28
N VAL A 312 -6.91 -21.22 -14.96
CA VAL A 312 -6.17 -20.33 -14.05
C VAL A 312 -4.89 -20.99 -13.49
N ASP A 313 -4.52 -22.15 -14.03
CA ASP A 313 -3.30 -22.88 -13.66
C ASP A 313 -2.06 -21.98 -13.74
N GLY A 314 -1.26 -21.99 -12.67
CA GLY A 314 -0.01 -21.23 -12.58
C GLY A 314 -0.14 -19.75 -12.26
N VAL A 315 -1.35 -19.19 -12.17
CA VAL A 315 -1.54 -17.79 -11.75
C VAL A 315 -0.98 -17.57 -10.35
N ASP A 316 -1.28 -18.46 -9.39
CA ASP A 316 -0.78 -18.37 -8.02
C ASP A 316 0.77 -18.38 -7.96
N ASP A 317 1.40 -19.28 -8.71
CA ASP A 317 2.85 -19.41 -8.77
C ASP A 317 3.52 -18.16 -9.38
N ILE A 318 2.94 -17.63 -10.48
CA ILE A 318 3.40 -16.38 -11.12
C ILE A 318 3.29 -15.22 -10.12
N LEU A 319 2.14 -15.09 -9.44
CA LEU A 319 1.93 -14.04 -8.43
C LEU A 319 2.89 -14.21 -7.26
N THR A 320 3.22 -15.44 -6.84
CA THR A 320 4.17 -15.69 -5.75
C THR A 320 5.57 -15.21 -6.12
N VAL A 321 6.05 -15.49 -7.33
CA VAL A 321 7.32 -14.91 -7.82
C VAL A 321 7.21 -13.40 -7.89
N TYR A 322 6.12 -12.88 -8.46
CA TYR A 322 5.93 -11.43 -8.63
C TYR A 322 5.88 -10.69 -7.28
N ASN A 323 5.31 -11.27 -6.23
CA ASN A 323 5.32 -10.71 -4.88
C ASN A 323 6.74 -10.50 -4.36
N SER A 324 7.65 -11.46 -4.60
CA SER A 324 9.08 -11.28 -4.27
C SER A 324 9.74 -10.17 -5.10
N ILE A 325 9.28 -9.96 -6.34
CA ILE A 325 9.75 -8.90 -7.22
C ILE A 325 9.28 -7.52 -6.73
N VAL A 326 8.03 -7.39 -6.30
CA VAL A 326 7.45 -6.14 -5.75
C VAL A 326 8.20 -5.68 -4.50
N CYS A 327 8.64 -6.62 -3.65
CA CYS A 327 9.50 -6.33 -2.50
C CYS A 327 10.85 -5.68 -2.89
N GLY A 328 11.29 -5.79 -4.14
CA GLY A 328 12.51 -5.18 -4.64
C GLY A 328 12.33 -3.81 -5.33
N PHE A 329 11.10 -3.27 -5.39
CA PHE A 329 10.85 -2.01 -6.10
C PHE A 329 11.44 -0.81 -5.37
N MET A 330 12.07 0.09 -6.14
CA MET A 330 12.47 1.41 -5.67
C MET A 330 11.25 2.33 -5.60
N LEU A 331 11.26 3.26 -4.65
CA LEU A 331 10.22 4.28 -4.49
C LEU A 331 10.70 5.60 -5.12
N PRO A 332 9.82 6.36 -5.82
CA PRO A 332 8.45 6.00 -6.18
C PRO A 332 8.38 4.83 -7.17
N ILE A 333 7.29 4.05 -7.10
CA ILE A 333 7.10 2.89 -7.99
C ILE A 333 7.02 3.39 -9.44
N LYS A 334 7.82 2.81 -10.34
CA LYS A 334 7.85 3.21 -11.75
C LYS A 334 6.51 2.98 -12.44
N GLU A 335 6.16 3.84 -13.39
CA GLU A 335 4.93 3.75 -14.20
C GLU A 335 4.73 2.39 -14.87
N GLU A 336 5.80 1.73 -15.34
CA GLU A 336 5.69 0.38 -15.93
C GLU A 336 5.09 -0.66 -14.96
N HIS A 337 5.34 -0.51 -13.66
CA HIS A 337 4.83 -1.39 -12.62
C HIS A 337 3.41 -1.04 -12.21
N VAL A 338 3.07 0.25 -12.20
CA VAL A 338 1.70 0.72 -11.98
C VAL A 338 0.80 0.30 -13.15
N HIS A 339 1.31 0.35 -14.38
CA HIS A 339 0.62 -0.16 -15.56
C HIS A 339 0.35 -1.67 -15.45
N PHE A 340 1.34 -2.46 -15.02
CA PHE A 340 1.16 -3.89 -14.77
C PHE A 340 0.13 -4.17 -13.68
N LEU A 341 0.12 -3.40 -12.58
CA LEU A 341 -0.90 -3.48 -11.53
C LEU A 341 -2.31 -3.26 -12.13
N LYS A 342 -2.51 -2.17 -12.88
CA LYS A 342 -3.82 -1.80 -13.43
C LYS A 342 -4.35 -2.76 -14.49
N HIS A 343 -3.48 -3.29 -15.35
CA HIS A 343 -3.91 -4.07 -16.53
C HIS A 343 -3.68 -5.57 -16.44
N CYS A 344 -2.85 -6.05 -15.50
CA CYS A 344 -2.58 -7.48 -15.32
C CYS A 344 -3.01 -7.99 -13.95
N ILE A 345 -2.80 -7.25 -12.86
CA ILE A 345 -3.13 -7.72 -11.50
C ILE A 345 -4.60 -7.47 -11.15
N LEU A 346 -5.07 -6.22 -11.23
CA LEU A 346 -6.45 -5.87 -10.85
C LEU A 346 -7.51 -6.62 -11.68
N PRO A 347 -7.34 -6.88 -12.99
CA PRO A 347 -8.32 -7.65 -13.74
C PRO A 347 -8.42 -9.13 -13.37
N LEU A 348 -7.51 -9.69 -12.56
CA LEU A 348 -7.61 -11.09 -12.10
C LEU A 348 -8.81 -11.31 -11.19
N HIS A 349 -9.30 -10.27 -10.49
CA HIS A 349 -10.47 -10.35 -9.62
C HIS A 349 -11.75 -10.75 -10.35
N LYS A 350 -11.83 -10.57 -11.68
CA LYS A 350 -13.02 -10.92 -12.46
C LYS A 350 -13.08 -12.41 -12.86
N LEU A 351 -12.00 -13.17 -12.64
CA LEU A 351 -11.90 -14.56 -13.05
C LEU A 351 -12.80 -15.46 -12.20
N SER A 352 -13.38 -16.50 -12.81
CA SER A 352 -14.21 -17.46 -12.09
C SER A 352 -13.43 -18.28 -11.06
N GLY A 353 -12.18 -18.64 -11.37
CA GLY A 353 -11.27 -19.39 -10.50
C GLY A 353 -10.50 -18.58 -9.45
N LEU A 354 -11.00 -17.39 -9.07
CA LEU A 354 -10.31 -16.48 -8.14
C LEU A 354 -9.87 -17.15 -6.83
N LEU A 355 -10.70 -18.05 -6.27
CA LEU A 355 -10.44 -18.72 -4.98
C LEU A 355 -9.09 -19.44 -4.94
N GLU A 356 -8.62 -19.98 -6.06
CA GLU A 356 -7.40 -20.77 -6.12
C GLU A 356 -6.12 -19.95 -5.85
N PHE A 357 -6.14 -18.65 -6.18
CA PHE A 357 -4.97 -17.76 -6.08
C PHE A 357 -5.24 -16.47 -5.28
N ALA A 358 -6.41 -16.38 -4.65
CA ALA A 358 -6.87 -15.19 -3.94
C ALA A 358 -5.88 -14.70 -2.87
N SER A 359 -5.37 -15.60 -2.03
CA SER A 359 -4.46 -15.24 -0.93
C SER A 359 -3.18 -14.57 -1.44
N THR A 360 -2.63 -15.08 -2.55
CA THR A 360 -1.42 -14.54 -3.17
C THR A 360 -1.69 -13.25 -3.93
N LEU A 361 -2.87 -13.12 -4.55
CA LEU A 361 -3.32 -11.88 -5.19
C LEU A 361 -3.50 -10.76 -4.17
N THR A 362 -4.22 -11.00 -3.08
CA THR A 362 -4.39 -10.05 -1.98
C THR A 362 -3.04 -9.62 -1.42
N ARG A 363 -2.10 -10.56 -1.22
CA ARG A 363 -0.73 -10.22 -0.81
C ARG A 363 -0.04 -9.31 -1.83
N CYS A 364 -0.24 -9.55 -3.12
CA CYS A 364 0.32 -8.70 -4.18
C CYS A 364 -0.19 -7.27 -4.07
N VAL A 365 -1.51 -7.10 -4.00
CA VAL A 365 -2.16 -5.79 -3.92
C VAL A 365 -1.75 -5.05 -2.65
N LEU A 366 -1.75 -5.72 -1.49
CA LEU A 366 -1.28 -5.15 -0.23
C LEU A 366 0.19 -4.70 -0.31
N LEU A 367 1.07 -5.45 -0.98
CA LEU A 367 2.48 -5.04 -1.16
C LEU A 367 2.62 -3.74 -1.98
N PHE A 368 1.75 -3.51 -2.97
CA PHE A 368 1.74 -2.24 -3.72
C PHE A 368 1.26 -1.08 -2.83
N VAL A 369 0.14 -1.28 -2.14
CA VAL A 369 -0.52 -0.24 -1.36
C VAL A 369 0.31 0.14 -0.12
N THR A 370 0.86 -0.83 0.60
CA THR A 370 1.72 -0.58 1.78
C THR A 370 3.01 0.13 1.42
N ARG A 371 3.57 -0.14 0.22
CA ARG A 371 4.79 0.55 -0.26
C ARG A 371 4.53 1.96 -0.75
N GLN A 372 3.40 2.19 -1.40
CA GLN A 372 3.02 3.50 -1.90
C GLN A 372 1.53 3.75 -1.65
N PRO A 373 1.16 4.34 -0.49
CA PRO A 373 -0.23 4.55 -0.09
C PRO A 373 -1.09 5.33 -1.10
N SER A 374 -0.48 6.19 -1.92
CA SER A 374 -1.20 6.92 -2.97
C SER A 374 -1.80 6.02 -4.06
N LEU A 375 -1.35 4.76 -4.17
CA LEU A 375 -1.94 3.76 -5.07
C LEU A 375 -3.24 3.15 -4.53
N CYS A 376 -3.64 3.44 -3.29
CA CYS A 376 -4.88 2.95 -2.71
C CYS A 376 -6.12 3.33 -3.55
N VAL A 377 -6.20 4.60 -3.99
CA VAL A 377 -7.31 5.09 -4.81
C VAL A 377 -7.48 4.31 -6.12
N PRO A 378 -6.47 4.20 -7.01
CA PRO A 378 -6.62 3.44 -8.24
C PRO A 378 -6.78 1.93 -8.02
N VAL A 379 -6.30 1.38 -6.91
CA VAL A 379 -6.51 -0.04 -6.54
C VAL A 379 -7.97 -0.29 -6.20
N ILE A 380 -8.55 0.46 -5.25
CA ILE A 380 -9.95 0.26 -4.83
C ILE A 380 -10.90 0.49 -6.02
N GLN A 381 -10.67 1.56 -6.81
CA GLN A 381 -11.45 1.80 -8.02
C GLN A 381 -11.33 0.64 -9.03
N GLY A 382 -10.14 0.08 -9.20
CA GLY A 382 -9.91 -1.04 -10.10
C GLY A 382 -10.52 -2.35 -9.60
N ILE A 383 -10.53 -2.62 -8.29
CA ILE A 383 -11.21 -3.77 -7.69
C ILE A 383 -12.73 -3.66 -7.92
N VAL A 384 -13.32 -2.49 -7.60
CA VAL A 384 -14.76 -2.23 -7.82
C VAL A 384 -15.13 -2.35 -9.30
N HIS A 385 -14.26 -1.89 -10.21
CA HIS A 385 -14.48 -2.03 -11.65
C HIS A 385 -14.43 -3.50 -12.13
N ASN A 386 -13.52 -4.30 -11.57
CA ASN A 386 -13.32 -5.71 -11.93
C ASN A 386 -14.06 -6.67 -10.96
N TRP A 387 -15.15 -6.22 -10.34
CA TRP A 387 -15.90 -7.00 -9.36
C TRP A 387 -16.35 -8.36 -9.92
N PRO A 388 -16.21 -9.47 -9.17
CA PRO A 388 -16.71 -10.77 -9.58
C PRO A 388 -18.22 -10.73 -9.86
N LYS A 389 -18.66 -11.32 -10.98
CA LYS A 389 -20.08 -11.41 -11.33
C LYS A 389 -20.59 -12.83 -11.13
N CYS A 390 -21.74 -12.97 -10.47
CA CYS A 390 -22.47 -14.24 -10.33
C CYS A 390 -21.72 -15.35 -9.57
N ASN A 391 -20.80 -15.01 -8.66
CA ASN A 391 -20.12 -15.97 -7.77
C ASN A 391 -19.93 -15.35 -6.38
N SER A 392 -20.81 -15.71 -5.43
CA SER A 392 -20.82 -15.15 -4.08
C SER A 392 -19.54 -15.45 -3.29
N GLN A 393 -18.87 -16.57 -3.54
CA GLN A 393 -17.61 -16.90 -2.86
C GLN A 393 -16.48 -15.98 -3.31
N ASN A 394 -16.41 -15.67 -4.60
CA ASN A 394 -15.43 -14.70 -5.11
C ASN A 394 -15.70 -13.30 -4.55
N GLU A 395 -16.97 -12.89 -4.45
CA GLU A 395 -17.34 -11.60 -3.85
C GLU A 395 -16.90 -11.50 -2.37
N ILE A 396 -17.10 -12.56 -1.58
CA ILE A 396 -16.66 -12.63 -0.17
C ILE A 396 -15.13 -12.46 -0.07
N VAL A 397 -14.37 -13.14 -0.93
CA VAL A 397 -12.91 -13.03 -0.95
C VAL A 397 -12.45 -11.61 -1.31
N VAL A 398 -13.11 -10.95 -2.25
CA VAL A 398 -12.78 -9.55 -2.58
C VAL A 398 -13.13 -8.60 -1.44
N LEU A 399 -14.23 -8.86 -0.71
CA LEU A 399 -14.56 -8.11 0.51
C LEU A 399 -13.49 -8.29 1.61
N ASP A 400 -13.00 -9.52 1.81
CA ASP A 400 -11.89 -9.80 2.73
C ASP A 400 -10.61 -9.03 2.33
N GLU A 401 -10.33 -8.93 1.03
CA GLU A 401 -9.22 -8.14 0.50
C GLU A 401 -9.40 -6.64 0.75
N LEU A 402 -10.58 -6.10 0.46
CA LEU A 402 -10.89 -4.69 0.70
C LEU A 402 -10.75 -4.33 2.18
N GLU A 403 -11.23 -5.17 3.10
CA GLU A 403 -11.07 -4.95 4.53
C GLU A 403 -9.58 -4.89 4.94
N LYS A 404 -8.75 -5.81 4.42
CA LYS A 404 -7.30 -5.80 4.68
C LYS A 404 -6.62 -4.56 4.10
N ILE A 405 -7.05 -4.09 2.92
CA ILE A 405 -6.53 -2.85 2.32
C ILE A 405 -6.86 -1.67 3.24
N ILE A 406 -8.10 -1.57 3.71
CA ILE A 406 -8.56 -0.50 4.59
C ILE A 406 -7.75 -0.48 5.89
N ALA A 407 -7.54 -1.65 6.51
CA ALA A 407 -6.74 -1.77 7.74
C ALA A 407 -5.24 -1.48 7.55
N SER A 408 -4.74 -1.45 6.31
CA SER A 408 -3.30 -1.27 6.01
C SER A 408 -2.90 0.17 5.66
N VAL A 409 -3.87 1.09 5.54
CA VAL A 409 -3.65 2.45 5.03
C VAL A 409 -4.30 3.48 5.94
N SER A 410 -3.71 4.67 6.06
CA SER A 410 -4.33 5.78 6.80
C SER A 410 -5.66 6.23 6.18
N HIS A 411 -6.58 6.69 7.03
CA HIS A 411 -7.90 7.17 6.61
C HIS A 411 -7.82 8.29 5.55
N VAL A 412 -6.80 9.16 5.62
CA VAL A 412 -6.57 10.26 4.66
C VAL A 412 -6.41 9.75 3.23
N ALA A 413 -5.71 8.63 3.03
CA ALA A 413 -5.47 8.11 1.68
C ALA A 413 -6.69 7.36 1.11
N ILE A 414 -7.61 6.89 1.97
CA ILE A 414 -8.85 6.21 1.55
C ILE A 414 -9.99 7.20 1.31
N ALA A 415 -10.00 8.36 2.00
CA ALA A 415 -11.05 9.36 1.92
C ALA A 415 -11.51 9.71 0.48
N PRO A 416 -10.62 9.87 -0.53
CA PRO A 416 -11.04 10.22 -1.89
C PRO A 416 -11.86 9.13 -2.60
N VAL A 417 -11.72 7.85 -2.21
CA VAL A 417 -12.40 6.71 -2.85
C VAL A 417 -13.51 6.13 -1.98
N LEU A 418 -13.61 6.54 -0.72
CA LEU A 418 -14.59 6.04 0.25
C LEU A 418 -16.04 6.14 -0.25
N GLY A 419 -16.42 7.26 -0.87
CA GLY A 419 -17.77 7.41 -1.43
C GLY A 419 -18.10 6.38 -2.52
N THR A 420 -17.12 6.00 -3.35
CA THR A 420 -17.29 4.95 -4.37
C THR A 420 -17.40 3.58 -3.72
N LEU A 421 -16.56 3.32 -2.71
CA LEU A 421 -16.58 2.07 -1.95
C LEU A 421 -17.94 1.87 -1.24
N LEU A 422 -18.42 2.88 -0.51
CA LEU A 422 -19.69 2.81 0.21
C LEU A 422 -20.89 2.64 -0.73
N ALA A 423 -20.89 3.33 -1.88
CA ALA A 423 -21.92 3.12 -2.89
C ALA A 423 -21.94 1.67 -3.40
N HIS A 424 -20.76 1.05 -3.54
CA HIS A 424 -20.65 -0.34 -3.94
C HIS A 424 -21.07 -1.32 -2.82
N LEU A 425 -20.63 -1.10 -1.58
CA LEU A 425 -21.06 -1.94 -0.44
C LEU A 425 -22.57 -1.87 -0.23
N ARG A 426 -23.18 -0.71 -0.41
CA ARG A 426 -24.64 -0.56 -0.43
C ARG A 426 -25.28 -1.41 -1.53
N HIS A 427 -24.74 -1.39 -2.75
CA HIS A 427 -25.23 -2.23 -3.84
C HIS A 427 -25.15 -3.73 -3.48
N CYS A 428 -24.08 -4.17 -2.82
CA CYS A 428 -23.93 -5.54 -2.30
C CYS A 428 -24.96 -5.89 -1.23
N ILE A 429 -25.33 -4.93 -0.36
CA ILE A 429 -26.41 -5.12 0.63
C ILE A 429 -27.77 -5.23 -0.06
N ASP A 430 -28.03 -4.35 -1.03
CA ASP A 430 -29.34 -4.25 -1.70
C ASP A 430 -29.60 -5.43 -2.66
N ASN A 431 -28.55 -6.00 -3.28
CA ASN A 431 -28.69 -6.98 -4.37
C ASN A 431 -27.89 -8.28 -4.19
N GLY A 432 -27.05 -8.38 -3.14
CA GLY A 432 -26.19 -9.54 -2.91
C GLY A 432 -26.94 -10.75 -2.33
N THR A 433 -26.28 -11.90 -2.38
CA THR A 433 -26.75 -13.10 -1.65
C THR A 433 -26.63 -12.91 -0.14
N VAL A 434 -27.39 -13.66 0.67
CA VAL A 434 -27.36 -13.56 2.14
C VAL A 434 -25.93 -13.64 2.69
N LEU A 435 -25.08 -14.52 2.14
CA LEU A 435 -23.69 -14.66 2.58
C LEU A 435 -22.84 -13.41 2.29
N VAL A 436 -23.08 -12.74 1.16
CA VAL A 436 -22.39 -11.49 0.81
C VAL A 436 -22.86 -10.36 1.71
N VAL A 437 -24.18 -10.25 1.95
CA VAL A 437 -24.74 -9.24 2.86
C VAL A 437 -24.20 -9.42 4.28
N GLU A 438 -24.22 -10.64 4.81
CA GLU A 438 -23.65 -10.96 6.12
C GLU A 438 -22.17 -10.57 6.20
N ARG A 439 -21.38 -10.87 5.15
CA ARG A 439 -19.96 -10.52 5.13
C ARG A 439 -19.71 -9.01 5.10
N VAL A 440 -20.50 -8.25 4.33
CA VAL A 440 -20.43 -6.79 4.29
C VAL A 440 -20.78 -6.20 5.66
N LEU A 441 -21.86 -6.70 6.30
CA LEU A 441 -22.23 -6.25 7.64
C LEU A 441 -21.14 -6.55 8.67
N LYS A 442 -20.48 -7.70 8.57
CA LYS A 442 -19.36 -8.08 9.43
C LYS A 442 -18.14 -7.16 9.30
N MET A 443 -17.99 -6.40 8.21
CA MET A 443 -16.93 -5.39 8.12
C MET A 443 -17.03 -4.33 9.21
N TRP A 444 -18.22 -4.10 9.80
CA TRP A 444 -18.41 -3.18 10.92
C TRP A 444 -17.78 -3.66 12.24
N ASP A 445 -17.47 -4.95 12.37
CA ASP A 445 -16.71 -5.47 13.52
C ASP A 445 -15.23 -5.04 13.47
N ASN A 446 -14.77 -4.50 12.33
CA ASN A 446 -13.42 -3.99 12.17
C ASN A 446 -13.36 -2.53 12.63
N ASP A 447 -12.67 -2.27 13.74
CA ASP A 447 -12.52 -0.95 14.33
C ASP A 447 -12.00 0.10 13.32
N GLU A 448 -11.08 -0.25 12.43
CA GLU A 448 -10.54 0.67 11.41
C GLU A 448 -11.59 1.04 10.36
N PHE A 449 -12.44 0.10 9.97
CA PHE A 449 -13.54 0.35 9.04
C PHE A 449 -14.65 1.17 9.70
N ALA A 450 -15.03 0.82 10.93
CA ALA A 450 -15.99 1.59 11.71
C ALA A 450 -15.48 3.02 11.97
N HIS A 451 -14.22 3.17 12.39
CA HIS A 451 -13.57 4.47 12.56
C HIS A 451 -13.50 5.24 11.25
N LEU A 452 -13.19 4.61 10.11
CA LEU A 452 -13.20 5.29 8.81
C LEU A 452 -14.58 5.86 8.45
N ILE A 453 -15.65 5.10 8.71
CA ILE A 453 -17.02 5.58 8.45
C ILE A 453 -17.42 6.65 9.45
N LEU A 454 -17.17 6.45 10.74
CA LEU A 454 -17.45 7.42 11.80
C LEU A 454 -16.57 8.69 11.67
N TYR A 455 -15.37 8.56 11.11
CA TYR A 455 -14.49 9.66 10.76
C TYR A 455 -15.06 10.47 9.60
N GLN A 456 -15.73 9.82 8.64
CA GLN A 456 -16.40 10.49 7.54
C GLN A 456 -17.75 11.11 7.98
N GLU A 457 -18.52 10.42 8.82
CA GLU A 457 -19.75 10.95 9.40
C GLU A 457 -19.44 12.10 10.38
N GLY A 458 -18.42 11.95 11.22
CA GLY A 458 -17.85 13.00 12.06
C GLY A 458 -17.03 14.05 11.32
N ASN A 459 -16.87 13.93 10.00
CA ASN A 459 -16.39 14.97 9.08
C ASN A 459 -17.53 15.67 8.33
N ARG A 460 -18.80 15.39 8.69
CA ARG A 460 -19.87 16.34 8.42
C ARG A 460 -19.73 17.50 9.41
N GLN A 461 -18.95 18.49 8.99
CA GLN A 461 -18.90 19.86 9.52
C GLN A 461 -18.61 19.94 11.03
N LYS A 462 -17.34 19.76 11.40
CA LYS A 462 -16.84 20.31 12.67
C LYS A 462 -16.24 21.67 12.39
N ASN A 463 -16.88 22.63 13.00
CA ASN A 463 -16.80 24.03 12.64
C ASN A 463 -15.77 24.71 13.55
N ILE A 464 -14.55 24.89 13.02
CA ILE A 464 -13.44 25.57 13.73
C ILE A 464 -13.85 26.96 14.23
N GLU A 465 -14.87 27.58 13.63
CA GLU A 465 -15.39 28.86 14.05
C GLU A 465 -15.96 28.88 15.47
N HIS A 466 -16.58 27.79 15.97
CA HIS A 466 -17.06 27.76 17.37
C HIS A 466 -15.89 27.78 18.34
N ALA A 467 -14.79 27.09 18.00
CA ALA A 467 -13.56 27.13 18.78
C ALA A 467 -12.89 28.51 18.74
N ILE A 468 -12.88 29.19 17.59
CA ILE A 468 -12.41 30.57 17.46
C ILE A 468 -13.26 31.52 18.30
N ILE A 469 -14.59 31.39 18.27
CA ILE A 469 -15.52 32.18 19.10
C ILE A 469 -15.23 31.94 20.59
N ALA A 470 -15.03 30.68 20.98
CA ALA A 470 -14.68 30.31 22.36
C ALA A 470 -13.33 30.90 22.79
N GLN A 471 -12.33 30.93 21.90
CA GLN A 471 -11.01 31.53 22.14
C GLN A 471 -11.08 33.06 22.27
N ILE A 472 -11.89 33.74 21.45
CA ILE A 472 -12.17 35.18 21.60
C ILE A 472 -12.83 35.43 22.96
N ALA A 473 -13.76 34.57 23.36
CA ALA A 473 -14.42 34.69 24.66
C ALA A 473 -13.44 34.50 25.82
N GLU A 474 -12.51 33.54 25.73
CA GLU A 474 -11.45 33.36 26.73
C GLU A 474 -10.55 34.61 26.86
N ALA A 475 -10.18 35.23 25.74
CA ALA A 475 -9.36 36.44 25.74
C ALA A 475 -10.06 37.66 26.36
N ASN A 476 -11.39 37.76 26.24
CA ASN A 476 -12.18 38.92 26.65
C ASN A 476 -12.89 38.76 28.00
N ALA A 477 -13.04 37.52 28.50
CA ALA A 477 -13.81 37.27 29.71
C ALA A 477 -13.08 37.70 30.99
N TYR A 478 -13.85 38.09 31.99
CA TYR A 478 -13.28 38.29 33.32
C TYR A 478 -12.74 36.96 33.85
N LYS A 479 -11.43 36.93 34.14
CA LYS A 479 -10.66 35.70 34.40
C LYS A 479 -11.33 34.74 35.39
N LEU A 480 -11.83 35.24 36.52
CA LEU A 480 -12.45 34.40 37.54
C LEU A 480 -13.77 33.76 37.07
N SER A 481 -14.61 34.51 36.35
CA SER A 481 -15.86 34.00 35.79
C SER A 481 -15.58 32.97 34.69
N PHE A 482 -14.56 33.21 33.88
CA PHE A 482 -14.11 32.28 32.84
C PHE A 482 -13.57 30.98 33.44
N ASP A 483 -12.64 31.06 34.40
CA ASP A 483 -12.04 29.87 35.00
C ASP A 483 -13.10 28.98 35.68
N LYS A 484 -14.13 29.59 36.28
CA LYS A 484 -15.28 28.86 36.82
C LYS A 484 -16.11 28.17 35.74
N ALA A 485 -16.39 28.86 34.63
CA ALA A 485 -17.10 28.30 33.49
C ALA A 485 -16.30 27.14 32.85
N LYS A 486 -15.01 27.37 32.55
CA LYS A 486 -14.08 26.37 31.99
C LYS A 486 -14.02 25.11 32.84
N THR A 487 -13.73 25.25 34.13
CA THR A 487 -13.66 24.09 35.05
C THR A 487 -14.99 23.30 35.08
N THR A 488 -16.13 23.99 35.00
CA THR A 488 -17.45 23.34 35.00
C THR A 488 -17.73 22.63 33.67
N ILE A 489 -17.37 23.23 32.53
CA ILE A 489 -17.51 22.64 31.18
C ILE A 489 -16.67 21.37 31.03
N GLU A 490 -15.47 21.36 31.60
CA GLU A 490 -14.50 20.26 31.49
C GLU A 490 -14.85 19.05 32.40
N LEU A 491 -15.85 19.16 33.29
CA LEU A 491 -16.30 18.06 34.16
C LEU A 491 -16.75 16.81 33.39
N LEU A 492 -17.43 16.99 32.26
CA LEU A 492 -17.85 15.88 31.38
C LEU A 492 -16.69 15.30 30.56
N GLY A 493 -15.47 15.81 30.72
CA GLY A 493 -14.32 15.38 29.93
C GLY A 493 -14.09 13.86 29.97
N ASN A 494 -14.40 13.18 31.08
CA ASN A 494 -14.25 11.72 31.18
C ASN A 494 -15.28 10.92 30.34
N ASP A 495 -16.44 11.50 30.03
CA ASP A 495 -17.51 10.83 29.28
C ASP A 495 -17.46 11.21 27.78
N THR A 496 -16.66 12.20 27.41
CA THR A 496 -16.54 12.70 26.03
C THR A 496 -15.06 12.83 25.63
N ASP A 497 -14.42 11.71 25.32
CA ASP A 497 -12.96 11.63 25.08
C ASP A 497 -12.45 12.59 24.00
N THR A 498 -13.27 12.93 23.00
CA THR A 498 -12.92 13.82 21.89
C THR A 498 -13.18 15.31 22.16
N THR A 499 -13.86 15.67 23.26
CA THR A 499 -14.23 17.08 23.55
C THR A 499 -14.00 17.40 25.03
N LYS A 500 -12.77 17.14 25.48
CA LYS A 500 -12.40 17.27 26.89
C LYS A 500 -12.18 18.72 27.26
N GLU A 501 -11.43 19.43 26.43
CA GLU A 501 -11.00 20.79 26.72
C GLU A 501 -12.07 21.82 26.34
N TYR A 502 -12.05 22.99 26.99
CA TYR A 502 -13.02 24.07 26.74
C TYR A 502 -13.22 24.42 25.25
N LEU A 503 -12.13 24.54 24.47
CA LEU A 503 -12.22 24.88 23.04
C LEU A 503 -12.94 23.78 22.25
N GLU A 504 -12.64 22.51 22.53
CA GLU A 504 -13.29 21.37 21.89
C GLU A 504 -14.74 21.21 22.33
N ALA A 505 -15.02 21.52 23.60
CA ALA A 505 -16.35 21.50 24.18
C ALA A 505 -17.29 22.53 23.52
N SER A 506 -16.77 23.58 22.89
CA SER A 506 -17.55 24.52 22.07
C SER A 506 -18.16 23.86 20.82
N CYS A 507 -17.54 22.78 20.32
CA CYS A 507 -17.99 22.00 19.16
C CYS A 507 -18.86 20.80 19.57
N TRP A 508 -19.03 20.55 20.87
CA TRP A 508 -19.65 19.33 21.38
C TRP A 508 -21.12 19.17 20.99
N ALA A 509 -21.90 20.27 20.94
CA ALA A 509 -23.33 20.16 20.68
C ALA A 509 -23.65 19.68 19.25
N ASP A 510 -22.76 19.94 18.28
CA ASP A 510 -22.86 19.39 16.92
C ASP A 510 -22.72 17.87 16.90
N VAL A 511 -21.85 17.32 17.76
CA VAL A 511 -21.70 15.87 17.93
C VAL A 511 -22.88 15.31 18.72
N ALA A 512 -23.29 16.01 19.78
CA ALA A 512 -24.34 15.54 20.67
C ALA A 512 -25.66 15.35 19.91
N LYS A 513 -26.09 16.33 19.09
CA LYS A 513 -27.38 16.31 18.38
C LYS A 513 -27.55 15.14 17.40
N GLU A 514 -26.47 14.45 17.04
CA GLU A 514 -26.50 13.25 16.18
C GLU A 514 -26.76 11.97 16.98
N THR A 515 -26.53 11.98 18.30
CA THR A 515 -26.80 10.86 19.19
C THR A 515 -28.29 10.76 19.53
N GLU A 516 -28.80 9.55 19.73
CA GLU A 516 -30.21 9.34 20.10
C GLU A 516 -30.59 10.07 21.40
N GLN A 517 -29.63 10.23 22.32
CA GLN A 517 -29.81 10.96 23.58
C GLN A 517 -30.15 12.45 23.36
N TYR A 518 -29.51 13.13 22.42
CA TYR A 518 -29.66 14.58 22.21
C TYR A 518 -30.26 14.94 20.86
N LYS A 519 -30.75 13.99 20.06
CA LYS A 519 -31.45 14.24 18.79
C LYS A 519 -32.59 15.25 18.87
N HIS A 520 -33.24 15.33 20.04
CA HIS A 520 -34.29 16.31 20.32
C HIS A 520 -33.79 17.77 20.36
N THR A 521 -32.48 18.02 20.42
CA THR A 521 -31.88 19.36 20.46
C THR A 521 -31.60 19.93 19.08
N VAL A 522 -31.83 19.19 17.98
CA VAL A 522 -31.62 19.69 16.61
C VAL A 522 -32.29 21.07 16.36
N PRO A 523 -33.55 21.31 16.78
CA PRO A 523 -34.18 22.62 16.60
C PRO A 523 -33.52 23.75 17.41
N TRP A 524 -32.68 23.44 18.41
CA TRP A 524 -32.06 24.44 19.26
C TRP A 524 -30.99 25.25 18.54
N HIS A 525 -30.49 24.79 17.39
CA HIS A 525 -29.36 25.39 16.66
C HIS A 525 -29.78 26.53 15.72
N PHE A 526 -31.07 26.75 15.50
CA PHE A 526 -31.54 27.75 14.54
C PHE A 526 -32.90 28.35 14.91
N ILE A 527 -33.27 29.40 14.18
CA ILE A 527 -34.61 29.99 14.12
C ILE A 527 -34.87 30.43 12.68
N GLN A 528 -36.06 30.17 12.16
CA GLN A 528 -36.38 30.43 10.75
C GLN A 528 -37.20 31.71 10.59
N ASN A 529 -36.56 32.85 10.35
CA ASN A 529 -37.28 34.07 9.98
C ASN A 529 -37.37 34.18 8.45
N GLY A 530 -38.58 34.34 7.92
CA GLY A 530 -38.82 34.35 6.47
C GLY A 530 -38.38 35.65 5.80
N TYR A 531 -37.63 35.54 4.71
CA TYR A 531 -37.23 36.67 3.87
C TYR A 531 -37.55 36.42 2.39
N SER A 532 -38.05 37.43 1.66
CA SER A 532 -38.23 37.36 0.21
C SER A 532 -37.82 38.66 -0.49
N MET A 533 -37.22 38.53 -1.68
CA MET A 533 -36.85 39.66 -2.54
C MET A 533 -37.84 39.92 -3.69
N ASP A 534 -38.59 38.90 -4.12
CA ASP A 534 -39.45 38.97 -5.32
C ASP A 534 -40.95 39.08 -4.99
N GLY A 535 -41.27 39.32 -3.72
CA GLY A 535 -42.64 39.46 -3.21
C GLY A 535 -43.33 38.13 -2.93
N THR A 536 -42.61 36.99 -2.96
CA THR A 536 -43.14 35.71 -2.50
C THR A 536 -43.49 35.78 -1.01
N GLU A 537 -44.59 35.16 -0.60
CA GLU A 537 -45.02 35.13 0.80
C GLU A 537 -43.95 34.43 1.66
N ALA A 538 -43.25 35.21 2.48
CA ALA A 538 -42.21 34.69 3.37
C ALA A 538 -42.82 34.37 4.74
N LYS A 539 -42.75 33.10 5.13
CA LYS A 539 -43.29 32.62 6.41
C LYS A 539 -42.17 32.47 7.42
N ASN A 540 -42.46 32.86 8.66
CA ASN A 540 -41.61 32.50 9.79
C ASN A 540 -41.89 31.04 10.17
N GLY A 541 -40.87 30.35 10.66
CA GLY A 541 -40.98 28.99 11.16
C GLY A 541 -41.89 28.89 12.38
N GLU A 542 -42.55 27.74 12.50
CA GLU A 542 -43.48 27.44 13.60
C GLU A 542 -42.80 26.66 14.75
N GLU A 543 -41.46 26.59 14.77
CA GLU A 543 -40.73 25.77 15.73
C GLU A 543 -40.95 26.27 17.17
N LYS A 544 -41.59 25.41 17.96
CA LYS A 544 -41.87 25.66 19.39
C LYS A 544 -40.61 25.62 20.26
N ASP A 545 -39.53 25.01 19.77
CA ASP A 545 -38.21 25.02 20.38
C ASP A 545 -37.20 25.52 19.33
N ASN A 546 -36.52 26.63 19.64
CA ASN A 546 -35.55 27.29 18.77
C ASN A 546 -34.41 27.90 19.59
N VAL A 547 -33.35 28.36 18.93
CA VAL A 547 -32.15 28.91 19.59
C VAL A 547 -32.44 30.03 20.59
N VAL A 548 -33.36 30.95 20.26
CA VAL A 548 -33.73 32.08 21.13
C VAL A 548 -34.38 31.59 22.42
N LEU A 549 -35.36 30.70 22.31
CA LEU A 549 -36.07 30.14 23.47
C LEU A 549 -35.12 29.33 24.35
N GLN A 550 -34.23 28.56 23.74
CA GLN A 550 -33.32 27.67 24.46
C GLN A 550 -32.21 28.44 25.17
N LEU A 551 -31.61 29.45 24.54
CA LEU A 551 -30.66 30.34 25.24
C LEU A 551 -31.29 31.01 26.47
N ASN A 552 -32.54 31.47 26.35
CA ASN A 552 -33.30 32.05 27.48
C ASN A 552 -33.62 31.04 28.59
N LYS A 553 -33.78 29.75 28.27
CA LYS A 553 -33.97 28.67 29.25
C LYS A 553 -32.64 28.30 29.91
N LEU A 554 -31.60 28.08 29.10
CA LEU A 554 -30.27 27.65 29.54
C LEU A 554 -29.68 28.65 30.53
N ILE A 555 -29.68 29.95 30.21
CA ILE A 555 -29.10 30.99 31.07
C ILE A 555 -29.73 31.04 32.48
N LYS A 556 -31.03 30.72 32.59
CA LYS A 556 -31.76 30.68 33.87
C LYS A 556 -31.53 29.39 34.64
N SER A 557 -31.11 28.32 33.96
CA SER A 557 -30.95 26.98 34.51
C SER A 557 -29.55 26.70 35.07
N ILE A 558 -28.58 27.57 34.81
CA ILE A 558 -27.20 27.41 35.27
C ILE A 558 -27.13 27.61 36.78
N ASP A 559 -26.67 26.59 37.50
CA ASP A 559 -26.35 26.73 38.92
C ASP A 559 -25.05 27.55 39.07
N GLN A 560 -25.18 28.71 39.70
CA GLN A 560 -24.07 29.63 39.95
C GLN A 560 -23.16 29.16 41.09
N LYS A 561 -23.64 28.25 41.95
CA LYS A 561 -22.95 27.82 43.18
C LYS A 561 -22.30 26.44 43.03
N GLY A 562 -22.99 25.51 42.37
CA GLY A 562 -22.51 24.16 42.10
C GLY A 562 -21.69 24.04 40.82
N ALA A 563 -20.90 22.97 40.73
CA ALA A 563 -20.32 22.50 39.49
C ALA A 563 -20.68 21.01 39.39
N ASP A 564 -21.73 20.70 38.63
CA ASP A 564 -22.22 19.34 38.40
C ASP A 564 -22.30 19.02 36.90
N THR A 565 -22.51 17.76 36.57
CA THR A 565 -22.58 17.27 35.18
C THR A 565 -23.72 17.91 34.39
N LYS A 566 -24.83 18.24 35.07
CA LYS A 566 -25.96 18.95 34.46
C LYS A 566 -25.57 20.37 34.05
N THR A 567 -24.92 21.12 34.94
CA THR A 567 -24.44 22.48 34.67
C THR A 567 -23.35 22.47 33.61
N SER A 568 -22.48 21.45 33.60
CA SER A 568 -21.52 21.21 32.53
C SER A 568 -22.20 21.07 31.16
N THR A 569 -23.22 20.21 31.07
CA THR A 569 -24.03 20.01 29.85
C THR A 569 -24.69 21.33 29.40
N THR A 570 -25.32 22.05 30.34
CA THR A 570 -25.98 23.33 30.07
C THR A 570 -25.00 24.37 29.53
N LEU A 571 -23.79 24.46 30.09
CA LEU A 571 -22.77 25.40 29.63
C LEU A 571 -22.22 25.02 28.25
N ARG A 572 -22.02 23.73 27.97
CA ARG A 572 -21.60 23.27 26.63
C ARG A 572 -22.60 23.69 25.56
N PHE A 573 -23.89 23.50 25.81
CA PHE A 573 -24.93 24.03 24.91
C PHE A 573 -24.93 25.56 24.86
N LEU A 574 -24.75 26.26 25.98
CA LEU A 574 -24.73 27.73 25.99
C LEU A 574 -23.59 28.28 25.11
N VAL A 575 -22.37 27.74 25.24
CA VAL A 575 -21.20 28.15 24.46
C VAL A 575 -21.46 27.98 22.96
N HIS A 576 -21.95 26.79 22.58
CA HIS A 576 -22.21 26.47 21.18
C HIS A 576 -23.34 27.31 20.58
N LEU A 577 -24.49 27.40 21.26
CA LEU A 577 -25.68 28.08 20.76
C LEU A 577 -25.52 29.60 20.68
N ILE A 578 -24.62 30.19 21.49
CA ILE A 578 -24.23 31.59 21.30
C ILE A 578 -23.45 31.77 19.98
N GLY A 579 -22.67 30.78 19.54
CA GLY A 579 -22.09 30.78 18.20
C GLY A 579 -23.19 30.71 17.13
N ASP A 580 -24.08 29.73 17.23
CA ASP A 580 -25.13 29.48 16.25
C ASP A 580 -26.07 30.67 16.03
N ILE A 581 -26.50 31.35 17.10
CA ILE A 581 -27.41 32.49 16.98
C ILE A 581 -26.76 33.68 16.24
N HIS A 582 -25.43 33.75 16.19
CA HIS A 582 -24.70 34.77 15.42
C HIS A 582 -24.38 34.32 13.99
N GLN A 583 -24.57 33.04 13.67
CA GLN A 583 -24.47 32.53 12.30
C GLN A 583 -25.69 33.06 11.50
N PRO A 584 -25.50 33.89 10.46
CA PRO A 584 -26.62 34.58 9.82
C PRO A 584 -27.67 33.66 9.20
N LEU A 585 -27.25 32.57 8.54
CA LEU A 585 -28.12 31.59 7.88
C LEU A 585 -28.90 30.73 8.88
N HIS A 586 -28.45 30.60 10.13
CA HIS A 586 -29.20 29.97 11.22
C HIS A 586 -30.38 30.83 11.70
N ASN A 587 -30.53 32.05 11.20
CA ASN A 587 -31.57 33.00 11.62
C ASN A 587 -32.55 33.39 10.50
N ILE A 588 -32.36 32.88 9.27
CA ILE A 588 -33.10 33.32 8.07
C ILE A 588 -33.45 32.14 7.16
N ASN A 589 -34.62 32.16 6.55
CA ASN A 589 -35.05 31.23 5.51
C ASN A 589 -35.53 32.02 4.29
N TYR A 590 -34.96 31.76 3.11
CA TYR A 590 -35.20 32.59 1.92
C TYR A 590 -36.29 32.02 1.01
N PHE A 591 -37.26 32.86 0.67
CA PHE A 591 -38.41 32.57 -0.16
C PHE A 591 -38.34 33.33 -1.48
N SER A 592 -38.62 32.62 -2.56
CA SER A 592 -38.76 33.19 -3.89
C SER A 592 -39.71 32.37 -4.74
N LYS A 593 -40.01 32.80 -5.96
CA LYS A 593 -40.74 31.98 -6.94
C LYS A 593 -40.07 30.64 -7.19
N GLN A 594 -38.74 30.56 -7.01
CA GLN A 594 -37.97 29.33 -7.10
C GLN A 594 -38.05 28.49 -5.82
N PHE A 595 -38.12 29.16 -4.66
CA PHE A 595 -38.19 28.53 -3.34
C PHE A 595 -39.50 28.93 -2.62
N PRO A 596 -40.67 28.44 -3.08
CA PRO A 596 -41.96 28.88 -2.53
C PRO A 596 -42.17 28.42 -1.07
N ASN A 597 -41.43 27.42 -0.62
CA ASN A 597 -41.49 26.88 0.75
C ASN A 597 -40.26 27.25 1.59
N GLY A 598 -39.44 28.20 1.13
CA GLY A 598 -38.14 28.48 1.71
C GLY A 598 -37.03 27.62 1.08
N ASP A 599 -35.78 28.01 1.31
CA ASP A 599 -34.57 27.37 0.78
C ASP A 599 -33.79 26.58 1.84
N THR A 600 -34.48 26.24 2.94
CA THR A 600 -33.97 25.48 4.07
C THR A 600 -32.71 26.14 4.64
N ASN A 601 -32.81 27.43 5.00
CA ASN A 601 -31.71 28.21 5.59
C ASN A 601 -30.47 28.27 4.69
N GLY A 602 -30.66 28.39 3.37
CA GLY A 602 -29.57 28.43 2.39
C GLY A 602 -29.00 27.07 1.98
N ARG A 603 -29.58 25.95 2.44
CA ARG A 603 -29.14 24.60 2.02
C ARG A 603 -29.53 24.30 0.57
N ASP A 604 -30.68 24.79 0.13
CA ASP A 604 -31.16 24.60 -1.25
C ASP A 604 -30.64 25.68 -2.19
N PHE A 605 -30.18 26.82 -1.67
CA PHE A 605 -29.55 27.88 -2.44
C PHE A 605 -28.11 27.51 -2.81
N LYS A 606 -27.86 27.15 -4.08
CA LYS A 606 -26.55 26.71 -4.55
C LYS A 606 -25.76 27.86 -5.18
N LEU A 607 -24.45 27.86 -4.94
CA LEU A 607 -23.47 28.81 -5.47
C LEU A 607 -22.29 28.07 -6.08
N GLN A 608 -21.59 28.73 -7.00
CA GLN A 608 -20.37 28.21 -7.61
C GLN A 608 -19.14 28.99 -7.13
N ILE A 609 -18.07 28.28 -6.76
CA ILE A 609 -16.79 28.86 -6.35
C ILE A 609 -15.65 28.24 -7.16
N ARG A 610 -14.54 28.97 -7.32
CA ARG A 610 -13.33 28.47 -7.97
C ARG A 610 -12.40 27.86 -6.92
N GLU A 611 -12.10 26.57 -7.06
CA GLU A 611 -11.12 25.85 -6.25
C GLU A 611 -9.99 25.39 -7.19
N GLY A 612 -8.89 26.14 -7.22
CA GLY A 612 -7.82 25.95 -8.19
C GLY A 612 -8.31 26.11 -9.64
N ASN A 613 -8.18 25.05 -10.44
CA ASN A 613 -8.63 25.02 -11.84
C ASN A 613 -10.08 24.53 -12.01
N ALA A 614 -10.75 24.13 -10.92
CA ALA A 614 -12.11 23.57 -10.98
C ALA A 614 -13.15 24.58 -10.47
N THR A 615 -14.38 24.47 -11.00
CA THR A 615 -15.55 25.17 -10.45
C THR A 615 -16.39 24.17 -9.69
N VAL A 616 -16.62 24.44 -8.40
CA VAL A 616 -17.35 23.54 -7.50
C VAL A 616 -18.67 24.21 -7.10
N THR A 617 -19.74 23.41 -7.07
CA THR A 617 -21.07 23.88 -6.63
C THR A 617 -21.30 23.46 -5.18
N LYS A 618 -21.59 24.42 -4.31
CA LYS A 618 -21.84 24.21 -2.87
C LYS A 618 -23.12 24.95 -2.46
N SER A 619 -23.76 24.54 -1.37
CA SER A 619 -24.87 25.32 -0.79
C SER A 619 -24.36 26.55 -0.07
N LEU A 620 -25.15 27.62 -0.07
CA LEU A 620 -24.85 28.85 0.66
C LEU A 620 -24.64 28.59 2.15
N HIS A 621 -25.50 27.77 2.77
CA HIS A 621 -25.38 27.38 4.18
C HIS A 621 -24.00 26.79 4.50
N PHE A 622 -23.59 25.77 3.74
CA PHE A 622 -22.28 25.13 3.85
C PHE A 622 -21.12 26.14 3.72
N LEU A 623 -21.21 27.05 2.75
CA LEU A 623 -20.17 28.07 2.55
C LEU A 623 -20.13 29.06 3.72
N THR A 624 -21.28 29.44 4.29
CA THR A 624 -21.31 30.37 5.43
C THR A 624 -20.81 29.75 6.72
N ASP A 625 -21.07 28.47 6.95
CA ASP A 625 -20.52 27.73 8.11
C ASP A 625 -18.99 27.71 8.05
N GLN A 626 -18.44 27.42 6.87
CA GLN A 626 -16.99 27.40 6.68
C GLN A 626 -16.36 28.79 6.48
N VAL A 627 -17.13 29.88 6.65
CA VAL A 627 -16.66 31.25 6.38
C VAL A 627 -15.99 31.34 5.01
N PHE A 628 -16.60 30.73 4.00
CA PHE A 628 -16.12 30.60 2.62
C PHE A 628 -14.68 30.07 2.51
N GLY A 629 -14.31 29.07 3.30
CA GLY A 629 -12.99 28.44 3.25
C GLY A 629 -11.86 29.32 3.79
N ASN A 630 -12.18 30.26 4.69
CA ASN A 630 -11.19 31.17 5.28
C ASN A 630 -10.27 30.49 6.33
N PHE A 631 -10.65 29.30 6.78
CA PHE A 631 -9.92 28.51 7.79
C PHE A 631 -9.57 27.14 7.23
N SER A 632 -8.57 26.48 7.82
CA SER A 632 -8.16 25.13 7.43
C SER A 632 -9.34 24.14 7.46
N ASP A 633 -9.27 23.12 6.60
CA ASP A 633 -10.27 22.05 6.52
C ASP A 633 -10.50 21.39 7.89
N VAL A 634 -11.75 20.97 8.10
CA VAL A 634 -12.36 20.40 9.33
C VAL A 634 -11.32 19.77 10.28
N PRO A 635 -11.09 20.37 11.47
CA PRO A 635 -10.13 19.83 12.41
C PRO A 635 -10.62 18.51 12.99
N ASN A 636 -9.73 17.51 13.01
CA ASN A 636 -9.93 16.33 13.83
C ASN A 636 -9.91 16.76 15.30
N LEU A 637 -10.92 16.35 16.05
CA LEU A 637 -10.90 16.43 17.50
C LEU A 637 -10.22 15.17 18.07
N PRO A 638 -9.34 15.26 19.06
CA PRO A 638 -8.89 16.48 19.75
C PRO A 638 -8.00 17.36 18.87
N PHE A 639 -7.97 18.67 19.14
CA PHE A 639 -7.16 19.61 18.35
C PHE A 639 -5.67 19.29 18.47
N ASN A 640 -4.96 19.26 17.34
CA ASN A 640 -3.50 19.14 17.35
C ASN A 640 -2.83 20.51 17.59
N GLY A 641 -1.51 20.52 17.78
CA GLY A 641 -0.76 21.76 18.04
C GLY A 641 -0.92 22.83 16.95
N GLU A 642 -0.91 22.43 15.67
CA GLU A 642 -1.02 23.35 14.54
C GLU A 642 -2.40 24.03 14.47
N ILE A 643 -3.47 23.27 14.70
CA ILE A 643 -4.85 23.78 14.71
C ILE A 643 -5.06 24.71 15.91
N SER A 644 -4.53 24.34 17.08
CA SER A 644 -4.59 25.19 18.28
C SER A 644 -3.91 26.55 18.03
N ASP A 645 -2.75 26.54 17.35
CA ASP A 645 -2.06 27.78 16.96
C ASP A 645 -2.88 28.59 15.95
N GLU A 646 -3.54 27.96 14.97
CA GLU A 646 -4.45 28.64 14.04
C GLU A 646 -5.61 29.30 14.78
N ILE A 647 -6.28 28.57 15.68
CA ILE A 647 -7.42 29.10 16.46
C ILE A 647 -7.01 30.36 17.22
N VAL A 648 -5.87 30.33 17.91
CA VAL A 648 -5.34 31.47 18.67
C VAL A 648 -5.03 32.65 17.75
N ASN A 649 -4.32 32.42 16.64
CA ASN A 649 -3.94 33.48 15.70
C ASN A 649 -5.17 34.13 15.05
N ARG A 650 -6.13 33.32 14.58
CA ARG A 650 -7.36 33.81 13.96
C ARG A 650 -8.26 34.55 14.96
N ALA A 651 -8.34 34.08 16.20
CA ALA A 651 -9.06 34.78 17.26
C ALA A 651 -8.50 36.21 17.46
N MET A 652 -7.18 36.37 17.51
CA MET A 652 -6.53 37.69 17.66
C MET A 652 -6.79 38.64 16.46
N GLU A 653 -6.95 38.10 15.26
CA GLU A 653 -7.31 38.88 14.07
C GLU A 653 -8.78 39.33 14.11
N ILE A 654 -9.68 38.37 14.39
CA ILE A 654 -11.13 38.56 14.33
C ILE A 654 -11.63 39.43 15.49
N GLU A 655 -11.02 39.34 16.67
CA GLU A 655 -11.35 40.15 17.85
C GLU A 655 -11.33 41.67 17.56
N LYS A 656 -10.49 42.09 16.62
CA LYS A 656 -10.34 43.51 16.21
C LYS A 656 -11.41 43.98 15.22
N MET A 657 -12.27 43.08 14.73
CA MET A 657 -13.25 43.39 13.68
C MET A 657 -14.58 43.96 14.20
N CYS A 658 -14.81 43.94 15.50
CA CYS A 658 -15.99 44.53 16.14
C CYS A 658 -15.60 45.42 17.31
N ASP A 659 -16.44 46.41 17.60
CA ASP A 659 -16.22 47.36 18.70
C ASP A 659 -16.12 46.63 20.06
N ASP A 660 -15.45 47.25 21.01
CA ASP A 660 -15.37 46.73 22.37
C ASP A 660 -16.72 46.81 23.06
N MET A 661 -17.10 45.73 23.74
CA MET A 661 -18.32 45.66 24.54
C MET A 661 -17.94 45.63 26.01
N THR A 662 -18.56 46.50 26.80
CA THR A 662 -18.39 46.53 28.25
C THR A 662 -19.58 45.87 28.93
N LEU A 663 -19.37 45.40 30.16
CA LEU A 663 -20.45 44.86 30.98
C LEU A 663 -21.51 45.92 31.30
N SER A 664 -21.14 47.20 31.36
CA SER A 664 -22.08 48.31 31.57
C SER A 664 -22.95 48.53 30.34
N GLY A 665 -24.19 48.05 30.38
CA GLY A 665 -25.13 48.13 29.26
C GLY A 665 -25.22 46.85 28.43
N PHE A 666 -24.52 45.78 28.81
CA PHE A 666 -24.72 44.46 28.22
C PHE A 666 -26.01 43.82 28.76
N GLU A 667 -26.92 43.48 27.86
CA GLU A 667 -28.14 42.72 28.16
C GLU A 667 -28.06 41.37 27.44
N PHE A 668 -28.31 40.29 28.19
CA PHE A 668 -28.46 38.95 27.60
C PHE A 668 -29.80 38.87 26.87
N ASN A 669 -29.82 39.24 25.59
CA ASN A 669 -31.02 39.33 24.78
C ASN A 669 -30.86 38.54 23.46
N PRO A 670 -31.11 37.22 23.49
CA PRO A 670 -31.01 36.38 22.29
C PRO A 670 -31.94 36.84 21.15
N GLN A 671 -33.09 37.44 21.45
CA GLN A 671 -34.01 37.95 20.43
C GLN A 671 -33.35 39.07 19.61
N LEU A 672 -32.72 40.03 20.29
CA LEU A 672 -31.97 41.11 19.62
C LEU A 672 -30.81 40.54 18.78
N TRP A 673 -30.10 39.55 19.29
CA TRP A 673 -28.98 38.93 18.56
C TRP A 673 -29.44 38.22 17.29
N SER A 674 -30.58 37.51 17.37
CA SER A 674 -31.22 36.89 16.21
C SER A 674 -31.64 37.92 15.17
N GLU A 675 -32.24 39.04 15.58
CA GLU A 675 -32.64 40.12 14.68
C GLU A 675 -31.44 40.79 13.98
N GLU A 676 -30.31 40.93 14.68
CA GLU A 676 -29.07 41.42 14.08
C GLU A 676 -28.48 40.43 13.08
N ALA A 677 -28.41 39.15 13.42
CA ALA A 677 -27.91 38.10 12.54
C ALA A 677 -28.82 37.92 11.30
N TYR A 678 -30.14 38.02 11.48
CA TYR A 678 -31.13 38.02 10.40
C TYR A 678 -30.89 39.16 9.40
N LYS A 679 -30.59 40.38 9.87
CA LYS A 679 -30.25 41.51 8.99
C LYS A 679 -28.98 41.25 8.19
N VAL A 680 -27.97 40.61 8.78
CA VAL A 680 -26.77 40.20 8.03
C VAL A 680 -27.10 39.10 7.01
N GLY A 681 -27.98 38.16 7.36
CA GLY A 681 -28.48 37.15 6.43
C GLY A 681 -29.14 37.75 5.20
N ILE A 682 -29.95 38.80 5.39
CA ILE A 682 -30.54 39.58 4.28
C ILE A 682 -29.44 40.14 3.37
N GLU A 683 -28.40 40.76 3.95
CA GLU A 683 -27.30 41.32 3.16
C GLU A 683 -26.53 40.24 2.39
N ILE A 684 -26.32 39.05 2.98
CA ILE A 684 -25.72 37.90 2.28
C ILE A 684 -26.56 37.51 1.06
N TYR A 685 -27.88 37.34 1.21
CA TYR A 685 -28.77 36.99 0.08
C TYR A 685 -28.81 38.07 -1.01
N LYS A 686 -28.67 39.35 -0.66
CA LYS A 686 -28.56 40.44 -1.64
C LYS A 686 -27.24 40.44 -2.40
N SER A 687 -26.17 39.93 -1.79
CA SER A 687 -24.82 39.90 -2.38
C SER A 687 -24.56 38.70 -3.29
N VAL A 688 -25.46 37.71 -3.31
CA VAL A 688 -25.29 36.46 -4.07
C VAL A 688 -26.48 36.18 -4.98
N GLN A 689 -26.28 35.35 -6.00
CA GLN A 689 -27.34 34.93 -6.93
C GLN A 689 -27.27 33.42 -7.14
N PHE A 690 -28.44 32.77 -7.20
CA PHE A 690 -28.53 31.32 -7.34
C PHE A 690 -27.76 30.81 -8.57
N MET A 691 -26.93 29.79 -8.36
CA MET A 691 -26.03 29.15 -9.33
C MET A 691 -24.98 30.08 -9.97
N ASN A 692 -24.78 31.28 -9.44
CA ASN A 692 -23.75 32.18 -9.94
C ASN A 692 -22.36 31.81 -9.39
N ILE A 693 -21.32 32.13 -10.17
CA ILE A 693 -19.92 32.02 -9.74
C ILE A 693 -19.57 33.27 -8.92
N LEU A 694 -19.12 33.08 -7.68
CA LEU A 694 -18.67 34.20 -6.85
C LEU A 694 -17.29 34.69 -7.28
N THR A 695 -17.11 36.01 -7.29
CA THR A 695 -15.80 36.64 -7.43
C THR A 695 -15.03 36.60 -6.11
N GLU A 696 -13.70 36.74 -6.17
CA GLU A 696 -12.87 36.84 -4.95
C GLU A 696 -13.30 38.04 -4.08
N GLU A 697 -13.66 39.17 -4.68
CA GLU A 697 -14.16 40.35 -3.95
C GLU A 697 -15.46 40.07 -3.19
N GLN A 698 -16.40 39.34 -3.81
CA GLN A 698 -17.63 38.92 -3.14
C GLN A 698 -17.33 37.97 -1.97
N ILE A 699 -16.41 37.02 -2.16
CA ILE A 699 -16.00 36.08 -1.10
C ILE A 699 -15.39 36.86 0.08
N THR A 700 -14.45 37.77 -0.17
CA THR A 700 -13.81 38.59 0.89
C THR A 700 -14.83 39.46 1.63
N TYR A 701 -15.79 40.04 0.93
CA TYR A 701 -16.88 40.80 1.54
C TYR A 701 -17.73 39.92 2.47
N LEU A 702 -18.14 38.73 2.01
CA LEU A 702 -18.93 37.78 2.80
C LEU A 702 -18.15 37.25 4.01
N GLN A 703 -16.88 36.93 3.85
CA GLN A 703 -15.96 36.57 4.94
C GLN A 703 -15.92 37.66 6.01
N THR A 704 -15.80 38.92 5.60
CA THR A 704 -15.78 40.07 6.51
C THR A 704 -17.08 40.20 7.32
N LEU A 705 -18.24 39.96 6.70
CA LEU A 705 -19.53 39.99 7.40
C LEU A 705 -19.61 38.88 8.46
N LEU A 706 -19.19 37.66 8.11
CA LEU A 706 -19.22 36.50 9.00
C LEU A 706 -18.23 36.64 10.16
N GLN A 707 -16.99 37.08 9.90
CA GLN A 707 -15.99 37.32 10.95
C GLN A 707 -16.43 38.40 11.94
N LYS A 708 -17.12 39.46 11.48
CA LYS A 708 -17.72 40.46 12.39
C LYS A 708 -18.76 39.84 13.32
N GLN A 709 -19.55 38.87 12.84
CA GLN A 709 -20.50 38.14 13.69
C GLN A 709 -19.78 37.23 14.68
N MET A 710 -18.73 36.52 14.26
CA MET A 710 -17.89 35.71 15.17
C MET A 710 -17.28 36.57 16.29
N CYS A 711 -16.76 37.75 15.96
CA CYS A 711 -16.23 38.70 16.95
C CYS A 711 -17.29 39.09 17.98
N ARG A 712 -18.50 39.43 17.52
CA ARG A 712 -19.63 39.77 18.40
C ARG A 712 -20.03 38.59 19.27
N ALA A 713 -20.11 37.38 18.71
CA ALA A 713 -20.42 36.16 19.44
C ALA A 713 -19.43 35.92 20.58
N GLY A 714 -18.12 36.02 20.31
CA GLY A 714 -17.06 35.79 21.31
C GLY A 714 -17.10 36.81 22.44
N LYS A 715 -17.23 38.11 22.12
CA LYS A 715 -17.34 39.17 23.14
C LYS A 715 -18.65 39.07 23.96
N ARG A 716 -19.77 38.69 23.35
CA ARG A 716 -21.04 38.45 24.06
C ARG A 716 -20.96 37.21 24.96
N LEU A 717 -20.30 36.15 24.50
CA LEU A 717 -20.03 34.96 25.30
C LEU A 717 -19.17 35.29 26.53
N ALA A 718 -18.11 36.08 26.34
CA ALA A 718 -17.26 36.57 27.44
C ALA A 718 -18.06 37.31 28.52
N LEU A 719 -18.91 38.24 28.11
CA LEU A 719 -19.77 39.00 29.04
C LEU A 719 -20.85 38.12 29.68
N THR A 720 -21.33 37.09 28.96
CA THR A 720 -22.28 36.11 29.48
C THR A 720 -21.68 35.34 30.66
N TYR A 721 -20.40 34.95 30.61
CA TYR A 721 -19.74 34.32 31.76
C TYR A 721 -19.75 35.22 33.00
N SER A 722 -19.49 36.53 32.82
CA SER A 722 -19.55 37.51 33.90
C SER A 722 -20.96 37.69 34.46
N LEU A 723 -22.00 37.65 33.61
CA LEU A 723 -23.39 37.67 34.07
C LEU A 723 -23.77 36.43 34.88
N VAL A 724 -23.33 35.24 34.45
CA VAL A 724 -23.65 33.96 35.09
C VAL A 724 -22.96 33.81 36.44
N TYR A 725 -21.65 34.06 36.52
CA TYR A 725 -20.83 33.77 37.71
C TYR A 725 -20.43 35.02 38.52
N ASN A 726 -21.22 36.10 38.47
CA ASN A 726 -21.13 37.38 39.23
C ASN A 726 -20.25 37.38 40.52
N LYS A 727 -19.51 38.46 40.89
CA LYS A 727 -19.95 39.88 40.88
C LYS A 727 -18.87 40.95 41.26
N PHE A 728 -19.11 42.20 40.81
CA PHE A 728 -18.49 43.52 41.15
C PHE A 728 -17.02 43.76 40.71
N PRO A 729 -16.68 44.90 40.04
CA PRO A 729 -15.31 45.38 40.11
C PRO A 729 -15.00 45.66 41.60
N PRO A 730 -13.77 45.40 42.09
CA PRO A 730 -13.40 45.80 43.44
C PRO A 730 -13.75 47.29 43.59
N PRO A 731 -14.42 47.72 44.69
CA PRO A 731 -14.62 49.15 44.91
C PRO A 731 -13.25 49.83 44.86
N SER A 732 -13.19 51.06 44.34
CA SER A 732 -11.97 51.88 44.31
C SER A 732 -11.18 51.83 45.63
N ASP A 733 -11.90 51.62 46.72
CA ASP A 733 -11.42 51.59 48.08
C ASP A 733 -10.65 50.30 48.43
N PHE A 734 -10.79 49.20 47.68
CA PHE A 734 -10.02 47.97 47.89
C PHE A 734 -8.53 48.17 47.61
N TYR A 735 -8.20 48.90 46.53
CA TYR A 735 -6.81 49.27 46.25
C TYR A 735 -6.26 50.21 47.32
N LEU A 736 -7.09 51.13 47.83
CA LEU A 736 -6.71 52.01 48.93
C LEU A 736 -6.43 51.22 50.22
N ILE A 737 -7.29 50.25 50.56
CA ILE A 737 -7.11 49.36 51.72
C ILE A 737 -5.87 48.48 51.56
N MET A 738 -5.61 47.94 50.38
CA MET A 738 -4.41 47.15 50.11
C MET A 738 -3.14 48.00 50.16
N ILE A 739 -3.17 49.23 49.64
CA ILE A 739 -2.06 50.18 49.77
C ILE A 739 -1.80 50.49 51.25
N VAL A 740 -2.84 50.74 52.05
CA VAL A 740 -2.68 50.99 53.50
C VAL A 740 -2.11 49.76 54.21
N PHE A 741 -2.59 48.55 53.88
CA PHE A 741 -2.13 47.31 54.49
C PHE A 741 -0.67 47.00 54.12
N VAL A 742 -0.29 47.15 52.85
CA VAL A 742 1.09 46.99 52.38
C VAL A 742 1.99 48.08 52.96
N SER A 743 1.52 49.32 53.07
CA SER A 743 2.28 50.41 53.70
C SER A 743 2.54 50.13 55.18
N LEU A 744 1.54 49.62 55.91
CA LEU A 744 1.70 49.19 57.31
C LEU A 744 2.68 48.02 57.43
N LEU A 745 2.61 47.05 56.52
CA LEU A 745 3.54 45.93 56.48
C LEU A 745 4.97 46.41 56.19
N CYS A 746 5.15 47.34 55.26
CA CYS A 746 6.43 47.96 54.95
C CYS A 746 6.97 48.77 56.14
N ILE A 747 6.12 49.48 56.89
CA ILE A 747 6.53 50.18 58.12
C ILE A 747 7.02 49.17 59.17
N VAL A 748 6.28 48.07 59.39
CA VAL A 748 6.68 47.01 60.35
C VAL A 748 8.00 46.35 59.94
N VAL A 749 8.17 46.07 58.65
CA VAL A 749 9.41 45.47 58.13
C VAL A 749 10.58 46.46 58.17
N LEU A 750 10.35 47.74 57.87
CA LEU A 750 11.38 48.78 57.96
C LEU A 750 11.77 49.07 59.41
N ASP A 751 10.83 49.02 60.35
CA ASP A 751 11.09 49.14 61.79
C ASP A 751 11.95 47.97 62.30
N GLU A 752 11.66 46.74 61.86
CA GLU A 752 12.52 45.57 62.13
C GLU A 752 13.90 45.68 61.50
N MET A 753 14.00 46.23 60.28
CA MET A 753 15.27 46.35 59.56
C MET A 753 16.18 47.49 60.06
N TYR A 754 15.61 48.62 60.48
CA TYR A 754 16.39 49.79 60.92
C TYR A 754 16.77 49.77 62.41
N TYR A 755 15.95 49.17 63.28
CA TYR A 755 16.22 49.15 64.72
C TYR A 755 16.80 47.82 65.23
N GLY A 756 17.55 47.14 64.36
CA GLY A 756 18.31 45.90 64.61
C GLY A 756 18.47 45.52 66.08
N SER A 757 17.61 44.61 66.53
CA SER A 757 17.63 43.91 67.81
C SER A 757 17.50 44.75 69.10
N SER A 758 16.26 45.11 69.48
CA SER A 758 15.71 44.91 70.83
C SER A 758 14.36 45.64 70.98
N CYS A 759 13.25 44.92 70.90
CA CYS A 759 12.03 45.35 71.58
C CYS A 759 11.31 44.17 72.28
N SER A 760 12.07 43.48 73.12
CA SER A 760 11.55 42.76 74.30
C SER A 760 11.17 43.71 75.46
N LYS A 761 11.11 45.04 75.21
CA LYS A 761 10.74 46.06 76.23
C LYS A 761 9.54 46.94 75.92
N GLN A 762 9.03 47.04 74.68
CA GLN A 762 7.73 47.70 74.41
C GLN A 762 6.53 46.73 74.33
N ARG A 763 6.77 45.41 74.39
CA ARG A 763 5.71 44.40 74.44
C ARG A 763 5.00 44.31 75.80
N LYS A 764 5.45 45.06 76.83
CA LYS A 764 4.88 45.04 78.19
C LYS A 764 3.86 46.14 78.49
N GLU A 765 3.63 47.10 77.59
CA GLU A 765 2.53 48.08 77.75
C GLU A 765 1.33 47.81 76.82
N TYR A 766 1.44 46.88 75.87
CA TYR A 766 0.32 46.46 75.01
C TYR A 766 -0.28 45.09 75.35
N ILE A 767 0.20 44.44 76.43
CA ILE A 767 -0.38 43.21 76.98
C ILE A 767 -0.97 43.52 78.34
N GLY A 768 -2.06 44.29 78.30
CA GLY A 768 -2.99 44.51 79.40
C GLY A 768 -4.36 43.93 79.07
N ILE A 769 -4.42 42.74 78.46
CA ILE A 769 -5.64 41.91 78.43
C ILE A 769 -5.20 40.47 78.71
N GLU A 770 -5.11 40.18 80.00
CA GLU A 770 -5.14 38.84 80.54
C GLU A 770 -6.41 38.10 80.07
N SER A 771 -6.19 36.85 79.65
CA SER A 771 -7.08 35.71 79.88
C SER A 771 -8.57 36.01 80.03
N ASN A 772 -9.27 36.29 78.93
CA ASN A 772 -10.60 35.71 78.75
C ASN A 772 -11.02 35.71 77.28
N LYS A 773 -11.54 34.56 76.86
CA LYS A 773 -12.17 34.29 75.57
C LYS A 773 -13.09 35.45 75.14
N LYS A 774 -12.64 36.31 74.23
CA LYS A 774 -13.52 37.06 73.32
C LYS A 774 -12.87 37.10 71.94
N LYS A 775 -13.42 36.29 71.02
CA LYS A 775 -13.24 36.46 69.57
C LYS A 775 -13.62 37.90 69.22
N VAL A 776 -12.75 38.64 68.54
CA VAL A 776 -13.17 39.85 67.83
C VAL A 776 -13.97 39.36 66.62
N LYS A 777 -15.27 39.62 66.64
CA LYS A 777 -16.22 39.20 65.60
C LYS A 777 -16.46 40.42 64.72
N PHE A 778 -16.12 40.32 63.43
CA PHE A 778 -16.57 41.29 62.45
C PHE A 778 -17.84 40.74 61.79
N ASP A 779 -18.97 41.42 61.99
CA ASP A 779 -20.26 40.98 61.47
C ASP A 779 -20.48 41.60 60.08
N PHE A 780 -20.17 40.83 59.03
CA PHE A 780 -20.36 41.21 57.63
C PHE A 780 -21.62 40.55 57.05
N GLY A 781 -22.78 40.70 57.69
CA GLY A 781 -24.00 40.04 57.23
C GLY A 781 -23.84 38.51 57.11
N ASN A 782 -24.52 37.86 56.15
CA ASN A 782 -24.72 36.39 56.07
C ASN A 782 -23.47 35.48 55.95
N SER A 783 -22.28 35.97 56.26
CA SER A 783 -21.08 35.16 56.42
C SER A 783 -20.32 35.61 57.66
N LYS A 784 -20.26 34.75 58.70
CA LYS A 784 -19.45 34.95 59.90
C LYS A 784 -18.03 34.42 59.64
N VAL A 785 -17.01 35.24 59.86
CA VAL A 785 -15.60 34.81 60.06
C VAL A 785 -15.26 34.97 61.54
#